data_AF-A0A1E5GS16-F1
#
_entry.id   AF-A0A1E5GS16-F1
#
_cell.length_a   1.000
_cell.length_b   1.000
_cell.length_c   1.000
_cell.angle_alpha   90.00
_cell.angle_beta   90.00
_cell.angle_gamma   90.00
#
_symmetry.space_group_name_H-M   'P 1'
#
loop_
_entity.id
_entity.type
_entity.pdbx_description
1 polymer ?
#
loop_
_entity_poly.entity_id
_entity_poly.type
_entity_poly.pdbx_seq_one_letter_code
_entity_poly.pdbx_strand_id
1 'polypeptide(L)'
;MKKVFRKNVNVLSSLVLIVSSVVLSLSALAPSKNVEAAEPAQYRNVMYYGDWSIWGGEDNFYPKDIPADQLTHLNYAFLDFDSNGNLKFTDKDAAVGAPVGQDGVQWNSASAGVLNAIQDIRAKNPNLKIGISIGGWSKSGDFSDVAANPTVRANFVSNIAKFIKYTNMDFVDLDWEYPASVREPDKVDNTNDEGTPHAKPEDKQNFITLLQDIRTAIDKQGKDLGKTYELSVALPAAQNTLKNGVDVAQLFKVVDFANVMTYDMNGAWTPNSAHHSALYGNPADPNYASGFSVDQTVKYLQTNGAPSSKIVIGAAFYTRGWNKVAQGTDAAHPGLFQAAEKNNKDADLSPTYGANNKNPLKSGDGGRAGGVWPYRNIADLKVKSPDLKEYWDDVAKAPYMYNQKTGEFYTYDNPRSIGYKAEYVKNNQLGGVISWMQSQDKATDTTKRDELTKAIKTGLFGTTALSGNKTVYADLNVKATIAPYSENGAGYEITVKNNETANETDDVLKSVEAAFETVKLPKLYIPVNAAETLTAGDYKAGTVTVQNGNVVVDLSSVYDAQQIPQGSSYTFRLKSSAAAVDVNRIASIALTQRIAKNGAELSKQTIYGGGAVNPDPTDTTAPTVPQNLVAGTITDSAATLNWTATTDNVKLAGYKVYRDGVLVGTVAQTTFTDTNLKASTTYNYTVKAYDAAGNLSADSNSVAVKTKDSTTPPVTNAWDAAKAYNGGDVVTYQGKTYKAKWWTQGNVPGTEQWGPWELVG
;
A
#
# COMPACT_ATOMS: atom_id res chain seq x y z
N MET A 1 -81.42 41.46 23.77
CA MET A 1 -81.36 42.53 22.74
C MET A 1 -81.02 43.88 23.40
N LYS A 2 -79.80 44.40 23.21
CA LYS A 2 -79.26 45.76 23.54
C LYS A 2 -77.78 45.73 23.10
N LYS A 3 -77.24 46.71 22.35
CA LYS A 3 -76.53 47.93 22.82
C LYS A 3 -75.31 47.58 23.74
N VAL A 4 -74.09 48.15 23.64
CA VAL A 4 -73.69 49.53 23.25
C VAL A 4 -72.12 49.69 23.18
N PHE A 5 -71.61 50.65 22.37
CA PHE A 5 -70.35 51.47 22.45
C PHE A 5 -68.88 50.93 22.34
N ARG A 6 -68.18 51.44 21.31
CA ARG A 6 -67.04 52.41 21.29
C ARG A 6 -65.81 52.32 22.26
N LYS A 7 -64.64 52.43 21.59
CA LYS A 7 -63.41 53.26 21.84
C LYS A 7 -62.12 52.62 22.43
N ASN A 8 -61.05 52.68 21.59
CA ASN A 8 -59.65 53.12 21.84
C ASN A 8 -58.78 52.35 22.87
N VAL A 9 -57.44 52.21 22.81
CA VAL A 9 -56.29 52.55 21.94
C VAL A 9 -55.03 51.86 22.58
N ASN A 10 -53.93 51.68 21.81
CA ASN A 10 -52.56 51.20 22.16
C ASN A 10 -52.26 49.67 22.06
N VAL A 11 -51.02 49.22 21.75
CA VAL A 11 -49.93 49.76 20.87
C VAL A 11 -48.87 48.68 20.55
N LEU A 12 -48.44 48.53 19.28
CA LEU A 12 -47.32 47.69 18.74
C LEU A 12 -47.32 46.17 19.12
N SER A 13 -46.79 45.19 18.36
CA SER A 13 -46.02 45.10 17.09
C SER A 13 -46.34 43.71 16.48
N SER A 14 -46.11 43.34 15.22
CA SER A 14 -45.47 43.96 14.03
C SER A 14 -46.21 43.48 12.76
N LEU A 15 -45.70 43.75 11.56
CA LEU A 15 -46.35 43.41 10.28
C LEU A 15 -45.40 42.69 9.30
N VAL A 16 -45.88 41.66 8.58
CA VAL A 16 -45.20 41.04 7.42
C VAL A 16 -46.21 40.80 6.30
N LEU A 17 -46.13 41.58 5.22
CA LEU A 17 -46.81 41.44 3.91
C LEU A 17 -46.15 42.45 2.93
N ILE A 18 -46.14 42.34 1.59
CA ILE A 18 -46.11 41.24 0.59
C ILE A 18 -46.10 41.90 -0.84
N VAL A 19 -45.63 41.21 -1.90
CA VAL A 19 -45.53 41.62 -3.36
C VAL A 19 -44.75 42.91 -3.70
N SER A 20 -44.00 43.10 -4.81
CA SER A 20 -44.22 42.78 -6.24
C SER A 20 -42.98 43.13 -7.10
N SER A 21 -42.69 42.36 -8.16
CA SER A 21 -42.59 42.82 -9.57
C SER A 21 -41.91 41.81 -10.51
N VAL A 22 -42.27 41.85 -11.80
CA VAL A 22 -41.74 41.02 -12.89
C VAL A 22 -40.77 41.84 -13.73
N VAL A 23 -39.63 41.26 -14.15
CA VAL A 23 -38.73 41.85 -15.16
C VAL A 23 -38.24 40.76 -16.12
N LEU A 24 -38.22 41.07 -17.42
CA LEU A 24 -37.74 40.17 -18.49
C LEU A 24 -36.21 40.09 -18.55
N SER A 25 -35.73 39.02 -19.17
CA SER A 25 -34.32 38.66 -19.37
C SER A 25 -33.52 39.65 -20.23
N LEU A 26 -32.33 40.02 -19.75
CA LEU A 26 -31.16 40.31 -20.59
C LEU A 26 -30.00 39.39 -20.15
N SER A 27 -29.24 38.88 -21.12
CA SER A 27 -28.23 37.84 -20.92
C SER A 27 -26.94 38.37 -20.28
N ALA A 28 -26.68 38.01 -19.03
CA ALA A 28 -25.35 38.05 -18.45
C ALA A 28 -24.58 36.78 -18.84
N LEU A 29 -23.34 36.93 -19.32
CA LEU A 29 -22.46 35.78 -19.53
C LEU A 29 -22.20 35.12 -18.18
N ALA A 30 -22.62 33.86 -18.02
CA ALA A 30 -22.10 33.02 -16.95
C ALA A 30 -20.58 32.87 -17.18
N PRO A 31 -19.74 33.08 -16.16
CA PRO A 31 -18.32 32.78 -16.30
C PRO A 31 -18.18 31.31 -16.69
N SER A 32 -17.38 31.04 -17.72
CA SER A 32 -17.03 29.68 -18.10
C SER A 32 -16.54 28.95 -16.86
N LYS A 33 -17.17 27.84 -16.50
CA LYS A 33 -16.60 26.95 -15.48
C LYS A 33 -15.20 26.59 -15.96
N ASN A 34 -14.18 27.05 -15.23
CA ASN A 34 -12.88 26.43 -15.31
C ASN A 34 -13.12 24.98 -14.92
N VAL A 35 -13.05 24.09 -15.91
CA VAL A 35 -12.94 22.66 -15.65
C VAL A 35 -11.53 22.51 -15.11
N GLU A 36 -11.40 22.56 -13.78
CA GLU A 36 -10.25 21.93 -13.14
C GLU A 36 -10.16 20.53 -13.71
N ALA A 37 -9.02 20.22 -14.31
CA ALA A 37 -8.74 18.86 -14.74
C ALA A 37 -8.88 17.99 -13.48
N ALA A 38 -9.76 17.00 -13.53
CA ALA A 38 -9.92 16.07 -12.42
C ALA A 38 -8.53 15.53 -12.07
N GLU A 39 -8.18 15.55 -10.77
CA GLU A 39 -6.94 14.92 -10.33
C GLU A 39 -6.92 13.48 -10.88
N PRO A 40 -5.83 13.04 -11.52
CA PRO A 40 -5.79 11.71 -12.10
C PRO A 40 -6.00 10.69 -10.99
N ALA A 41 -7.01 9.84 -11.16
CA ALA A 41 -7.27 8.76 -10.20
C ALA A 41 -5.98 7.96 -10.00
N GLN A 42 -5.47 7.93 -8.77
CA GLN A 42 -4.23 7.23 -8.48
C GLN A 42 -4.46 5.73 -8.67
N TYR A 43 -3.93 5.20 -9.77
CA TYR A 43 -3.99 3.77 -10.06
C TYR A 43 -3.30 2.97 -8.95
N ARG A 44 -3.72 1.71 -8.82
CA ARG A 44 -3.09 0.72 -7.94
C ARG A 44 -2.40 -0.36 -8.78
N ASN A 45 -1.16 -0.68 -8.43
CA ASN A 45 -0.54 -1.96 -8.72
C ASN A 45 -0.52 -2.74 -7.39
N VAL A 46 -1.38 -3.74 -7.28
CA VAL A 46 -1.61 -4.54 -6.06
C VAL A 46 -1.05 -5.94 -6.29
N MET A 47 -0.47 -6.54 -5.26
CA MET A 47 0.20 -7.83 -5.36
C MET A 47 -0.09 -8.71 -4.17
N TYR A 48 -0.47 -9.97 -4.40
CA TYR A 48 -0.48 -10.99 -3.35
C TYR A 48 0.92 -11.58 -3.12
N TYR A 49 1.27 -11.76 -1.85
CA TYR A 49 2.44 -12.49 -1.40
C TYR A 49 2.02 -13.50 -0.33
N GLY A 50 2.08 -14.79 -0.68
CA GLY A 50 1.78 -15.90 0.22
C GLY A 50 2.92 -16.14 1.22
N ASP A 51 2.60 -16.45 2.47
CA ASP A 51 3.60 -16.80 3.50
C ASP A 51 4.45 -18.02 3.09
N TRP A 52 3.83 -19.02 2.44
CA TRP A 52 4.49 -20.18 1.83
C TRP A 52 5.54 -19.84 0.75
N SER A 53 5.59 -18.60 0.24
CA SER A 53 6.58 -18.17 -0.78
C SER A 53 8.03 -18.39 -0.33
N ILE A 54 8.26 -18.37 0.98
CA ILE A 54 9.60 -18.49 1.57
C ILE A 54 10.20 -19.91 1.46
N TRP A 55 9.40 -20.90 1.08
CA TRP A 55 9.81 -22.30 1.02
C TRP A 55 10.22 -22.76 -0.39
N GLY A 56 10.81 -23.95 -0.47
CA GLY A 56 11.36 -24.50 -1.72
C GLY A 56 10.34 -24.73 -2.84
N GLY A 57 9.03 -24.76 -2.54
CA GLY A 57 7.98 -24.84 -3.56
C GLY A 57 7.89 -23.60 -4.46
N GLU A 58 8.29 -22.44 -3.92
CA GLU A 58 8.27 -21.14 -4.61
C GLU A 58 9.68 -20.58 -4.87
N ASP A 59 10.68 -21.48 -4.84
CA ASP A 59 12.11 -21.22 -5.00
C ASP A 59 12.65 -20.26 -3.91
N ASN A 60 12.22 -20.44 -2.65
CA ASN A 60 12.64 -19.66 -1.47
C ASN A 60 12.55 -18.13 -1.68
N PHE A 61 11.41 -17.67 -2.17
CA PHE A 61 11.19 -16.28 -2.55
C PHE A 61 10.87 -15.42 -1.33
N TYR A 62 11.85 -14.63 -0.87
CA TYR A 62 11.76 -13.86 0.37
C TYR A 62 11.27 -12.41 0.11
N PRO A 63 10.82 -11.68 1.16
CA PRO A 63 10.31 -10.32 0.98
C PRO A 63 11.30 -9.34 0.33
N LYS A 64 12.61 -9.55 0.53
CA LYS A 64 13.68 -8.77 -0.11
C LYS A 64 13.74 -8.90 -1.64
N ASP A 65 13.11 -9.93 -2.22
CA ASP A 65 13.12 -10.25 -3.65
C ASP A 65 11.89 -9.67 -4.38
N ILE A 66 10.97 -9.03 -3.63
CA ILE A 66 9.80 -8.32 -4.14
C ILE A 66 10.24 -7.02 -4.84
N PRO A 67 9.79 -6.73 -6.08
CA PRO A 67 10.02 -5.45 -6.77
C PRO A 67 9.15 -4.32 -6.18
N ALA A 68 9.35 -4.03 -4.89
CA ALA A 68 8.53 -3.11 -4.10
C ALA A 68 8.53 -1.67 -4.65
N ASP A 69 9.53 -1.26 -5.42
CA ASP A 69 9.60 0.02 -6.14
C ASP A 69 8.57 0.15 -7.28
N GLN A 70 7.92 -0.95 -7.66
CA GLN A 70 6.95 -1.04 -8.75
C GLN A 70 5.52 -1.30 -8.27
N LEU A 71 5.33 -1.52 -6.97
CA LEU A 71 4.07 -1.85 -6.33
C LEU A 71 3.52 -0.65 -5.55
N THR A 72 2.20 -0.60 -5.42
CA THR A 72 1.51 0.39 -4.55
C THR A 72 0.95 -0.27 -3.30
N HIS A 73 0.55 -1.53 -3.39
CA HIS A 73 -0.06 -2.29 -2.29
C HIS A 73 0.48 -3.73 -2.33
N LEU A 74 0.77 -4.28 -1.15
CA LEU A 74 1.17 -5.68 -0.97
C LEU A 74 0.20 -6.34 0.02
N ASN A 75 -0.56 -7.31 -0.45
CA ASN A 75 -1.50 -8.11 0.32
C ASN A 75 -0.73 -9.32 0.84
N TYR A 76 -0.43 -9.35 2.14
CA TYR A 76 0.13 -10.53 2.80
C TYR A 76 -0.96 -11.58 2.91
N ALA A 77 -0.76 -12.70 2.20
CA ALA A 77 -1.66 -13.83 2.11
C ALA A 77 -1.12 -15.01 2.94
N PHE A 78 -1.91 -15.72 3.74
CA PHE A 78 -3.21 -15.31 4.26
C PHE A 78 -3.15 -15.31 5.79
N LEU A 79 -4.20 -14.78 6.41
CA LEU A 79 -4.50 -15.04 7.81
C LEU A 79 -5.83 -15.76 7.88
N ASP A 80 -5.87 -16.80 8.69
CA ASP A 80 -7.03 -17.62 8.98
C ASP A 80 -7.67 -17.15 10.30
N PHE A 81 -8.84 -17.68 10.66
CA PHE A 81 -9.49 -17.42 11.95
C PHE A 81 -10.36 -18.61 12.38
N ASP A 82 -10.81 -18.64 13.64
CA ASP A 82 -11.78 -19.63 14.12
C ASP A 82 -13.22 -19.08 14.17
N SER A 83 -14.19 -19.97 14.35
CA SER A 83 -15.60 -19.67 14.61
C SER A 83 -15.87 -18.81 15.86
N ASN A 84 -14.86 -18.48 16.67
CA ASN A 84 -14.94 -17.50 17.76
C ASN A 84 -14.37 -16.12 17.38
N GLY A 85 -13.78 -15.98 16.19
CA GLY A 85 -13.14 -14.75 15.70
C GLY A 85 -11.68 -14.57 16.16
N ASN A 86 -11.03 -15.62 16.67
CA ASN A 86 -9.61 -15.61 17.00
C ASN A 86 -8.79 -15.87 15.74
N LEU A 87 -7.67 -15.17 15.57
CA LEU A 87 -6.86 -15.25 14.36
C LEU A 87 -5.95 -16.49 14.39
N LYS A 88 -5.62 -17.03 13.22
CA LYS A 88 -4.71 -18.17 13.04
C LYS A 88 -3.69 -17.87 11.94
N PHE A 89 -2.45 -18.26 12.15
CA PHE A 89 -1.46 -18.30 11.06
C PHE A 89 -1.75 -19.50 10.15
N THR A 90 -1.69 -19.29 8.83
CA THR A 90 -1.61 -20.38 7.85
C THR A 90 -0.26 -21.09 7.91
N ASP A 91 0.83 -20.32 8.04
CA ASP A 91 2.16 -20.81 8.40
C ASP A 91 2.82 -19.91 9.45
N LYS A 92 2.89 -20.37 10.69
CA LYS A 92 3.49 -19.61 11.81
C LYS A 92 5.00 -19.43 11.65
N ASP A 93 5.69 -20.47 11.17
CA ASP A 93 7.15 -20.39 10.98
C ASP A 93 7.46 -19.38 9.87
N ALA A 94 6.68 -19.31 8.79
CA ALA A 94 6.84 -18.26 7.79
C ALA A 94 6.46 -16.86 8.32
N ALA A 95 5.32 -16.74 9.01
CA ALA A 95 4.79 -15.46 9.47
C ALA A 95 5.71 -14.74 10.47
N VAL A 96 6.23 -15.47 11.47
CA VAL A 96 6.97 -14.91 12.62
C VAL A 96 8.24 -15.67 13.02
N GLY A 97 8.47 -16.89 12.53
CA GLY A 97 9.57 -17.76 12.98
C GLY A 97 10.88 -17.65 12.19
N ALA A 98 10.81 -17.71 10.86
CA ALA A 98 11.95 -17.91 9.98
C ALA A 98 12.74 -16.61 9.71
N PRO A 99 14.06 -16.66 9.46
CA PRO A 99 14.87 -15.46 9.22
C PRO A 99 14.63 -14.79 7.86
N VAL A 100 13.91 -15.45 6.94
CA VAL A 100 13.46 -14.91 5.61
C VAL A 100 14.51 -14.11 4.83
N GLY A 101 15.77 -14.56 4.88
CA GLY A 101 16.89 -13.94 4.17
C GLY A 101 17.33 -12.56 4.68
N GLN A 102 16.89 -12.14 5.87
CA GLN A 102 17.28 -10.87 6.48
C GLN A 102 18.59 -10.97 7.28
N ASP A 103 19.49 -10.01 7.07
CA ASP A 103 20.85 -10.05 7.64
C ASP A 103 20.87 -9.91 9.18
N GLY A 104 21.48 -10.91 9.82
CA GLY A 104 21.62 -11.02 11.28
C GLY A 104 20.38 -11.59 11.99
N VAL A 105 19.24 -11.74 11.32
CA VAL A 105 18.00 -12.25 11.93
C VAL A 105 18.11 -13.75 12.23
N GLN A 106 17.67 -14.16 13.42
CA GLN A 106 17.70 -15.54 13.90
C GLN A 106 16.28 -16.12 13.99
N TRP A 107 16.15 -17.44 13.92
CA TRP A 107 14.85 -18.12 14.06
C TRP A 107 14.20 -17.79 15.42
N ASN A 108 12.89 -17.51 15.44
CA ASN A 108 12.10 -17.10 16.60
C ASN A 108 12.59 -15.83 17.33
N SER A 109 13.45 -15.01 16.71
CA SER A 109 13.76 -13.68 17.23
C SER A 109 12.61 -12.69 16.99
N ALA A 110 12.50 -11.61 17.77
CA ALA A 110 11.46 -10.61 17.58
C ALA A 110 11.48 -9.90 16.20
N SER A 111 12.59 -10.03 15.47
CA SER A 111 12.78 -9.53 14.10
C SER A 111 12.47 -10.56 13.00
N ALA A 112 12.13 -11.80 13.36
CA ALA A 112 11.92 -12.88 12.41
C ALA A 112 10.54 -12.85 11.72
N GLY A 113 10.40 -13.67 10.69
CA GLY A 113 9.21 -13.87 9.89
C GLY A 113 8.95 -12.80 8.83
N VAL A 114 8.08 -13.14 7.89
CA VAL A 114 7.64 -12.24 6.81
C VAL A 114 7.06 -10.94 7.38
N LEU A 115 6.27 -10.99 8.46
CA LEU A 115 5.55 -9.84 9.02
C LEU A 115 6.50 -8.73 9.53
N ASN A 116 7.71 -9.08 9.96
CA ASN A 116 8.76 -8.10 10.25
C ASN A 116 9.46 -7.66 8.96
N ALA A 117 9.86 -8.60 8.10
CA ALA A 117 10.62 -8.29 6.89
C ALA A 117 9.88 -7.38 5.88
N ILE A 118 8.54 -7.46 5.78
CA ILE A 118 7.75 -6.56 4.92
C ILE A 118 7.73 -5.10 5.42
N GLN A 119 8.01 -4.85 6.70
CA GLN A 119 8.13 -3.48 7.22
C GLN A 119 9.44 -2.82 6.78
N ASP A 120 10.53 -3.59 6.70
CA ASP A 120 11.82 -3.13 6.19
C ASP A 120 11.77 -2.79 4.69
N ILE A 121 11.14 -3.63 3.86
CA ILE A 121 10.99 -3.30 2.43
C ILE A 121 10.09 -2.08 2.20
N ARG A 122 9.03 -1.88 3.01
CA ARG A 122 8.19 -0.67 2.94
C ARG A 122 8.97 0.58 3.34
N ALA A 123 9.79 0.51 4.39
CA ALA A 123 10.62 1.65 4.80
C ALA A 123 11.67 2.04 3.73
N LYS A 124 12.10 1.07 2.91
CA LYS A 124 12.96 1.29 1.73
C LYS A 124 12.19 1.77 0.49
N ASN A 125 10.88 1.50 0.41
CA ASN A 125 10.01 1.79 -0.74
C ASN A 125 8.71 2.47 -0.25
N PRO A 126 8.75 3.78 0.07
CA PRO A 126 7.61 4.46 0.70
C PRO A 126 6.35 4.50 -0.17
N ASN A 127 6.46 4.24 -1.48
CA ASN A 127 5.33 4.05 -2.39
C ASN A 127 4.46 2.83 -2.06
N LEU A 128 4.97 1.89 -1.27
CA LEU A 128 4.26 0.68 -0.88
C LEU A 128 3.38 0.92 0.36
N LYS A 129 2.15 0.43 0.31
CA LYS A 129 1.33 0.09 1.48
C LYS A 129 1.36 -1.41 1.69
N ILE A 130 1.39 -1.86 2.93
CA ILE A 130 1.31 -3.30 3.27
C ILE A 130 0.00 -3.57 4.00
N GLY A 131 -0.66 -4.70 3.74
CA GLY A 131 -1.93 -5.04 4.36
C GLY A 131 -2.09 -6.53 4.56
N ILE A 132 -3.04 -6.89 5.43
CA ILE A 132 -3.40 -8.29 5.69
C ILE A 132 -4.55 -8.68 4.77
N SER A 133 -4.41 -9.80 4.06
CA SER A 133 -5.55 -10.48 3.44
C SER A 133 -5.99 -11.66 4.32
N ILE A 134 -7.27 -11.66 4.68
CA ILE A 134 -7.85 -12.62 5.61
C ILE A 134 -8.79 -13.54 4.84
N GLY A 135 -8.60 -14.85 4.99
CA GLY A 135 -9.33 -15.88 4.27
C GLY A 135 -8.63 -16.36 3.01
N GLY A 136 -9.25 -16.10 1.86
CA GLY A 136 -8.95 -16.73 0.58
C GLY A 136 -9.61 -18.10 0.45
N TRP A 137 -9.45 -18.72 -0.73
CA TRP A 137 -10.13 -19.95 -1.16
C TRP A 137 -10.23 -21.02 -0.08
N SER A 138 -9.12 -21.36 0.57
CA SER A 138 -9.07 -22.46 1.54
C SER A 138 -9.48 -22.10 2.97
N LYS A 139 -9.56 -20.80 3.33
CA LYS A 139 -9.77 -20.31 4.70
C LYS A 139 -11.01 -19.43 4.83
N SER A 140 -12.05 -19.78 4.08
CA SER A 140 -13.32 -19.06 4.06
C SER A 140 -14.44 -19.73 4.89
N GLY A 141 -14.14 -20.84 5.58
CA GLY A 141 -15.15 -21.70 6.22
C GLY A 141 -15.97 -21.01 7.31
N ASP A 142 -15.29 -20.25 8.18
CA ASP A 142 -15.89 -19.64 9.37
C ASP A 142 -16.57 -18.27 9.11
N PHE A 143 -16.37 -17.63 7.94
CA PHE A 143 -16.90 -16.28 7.65
C PHE A 143 -18.42 -16.16 7.85
N SER A 144 -19.19 -17.14 7.37
CA SER A 144 -20.65 -17.11 7.39
C SER A 144 -21.23 -16.98 8.81
N ASP A 145 -20.66 -17.71 9.77
CA ASP A 145 -21.15 -17.74 11.14
C ASP A 145 -20.53 -16.63 11.99
N VAL A 146 -19.25 -16.29 11.76
CA VAL A 146 -18.61 -15.11 12.35
C VAL A 146 -19.33 -13.81 11.92
N ALA A 147 -19.67 -13.66 10.64
CA ALA A 147 -20.37 -12.48 10.14
C ALA A 147 -21.82 -12.39 10.65
N ALA A 148 -22.50 -13.52 10.82
CA ALA A 148 -23.89 -13.56 11.31
C ALA A 148 -24.00 -13.25 12.82
N ASN A 149 -23.04 -13.67 13.65
CA ASN A 149 -23.10 -13.54 15.11
C ASN A 149 -22.46 -12.23 15.61
N PRO A 150 -23.23 -11.25 16.16
CA PRO A 150 -22.66 -9.95 16.55
C PRO A 150 -21.55 -10.00 17.61
N THR A 151 -21.61 -10.94 18.55
CA THR A 151 -20.61 -11.07 19.62
C THR A 151 -19.29 -11.60 19.07
N VAL A 152 -19.36 -12.64 18.24
CA VAL A 152 -18.21 -13.25 17.58
C VAL A 152 -17.59 -12.28 16.58
N ARG A 153 -18.42 -11.58 15.80
CA ARG A 153 -17.99 -10.55 14.86
C ARG A 153 -17.23 -9.42 15.56
N ALA A 154 -17.71 -8.96 16.72
CA ALA A 154 -17.02 -7.94 17.50
C ALA A 154 -15.64 -8.41 18.01
N ASN A 155 -15.50 -9.69 18.39
CA ASN A 155 -14.20 -10.28 18.74
C ASN A 155 -13.25 -10.29 17.53
N PHE A 156 -13.73 -10.78 16.38
CA PHE A 156 -12.97 -10.81 15.12
C PHE A 156 -12.49 -9.42 14.69
N VAL A 157 -13.38 -8.43 14.68
CA VAL A 157 -13.06 -7.02 14.36
C VAL A 157 -12.03 -6.43 15.33
N SER A 158 -12.15 -6.71 16.62
CA SER A 158 -11.17 -6.31 17.64
C SER A 158 -9.79 -6.92 17.38
N ASN A 159 -9.74 -8.22 17.05
CA ASN A 159 -8.50 -8.94 16.78
C ASN A 159 -7.82 -8.45 15.49
N ILE A 160 -8.59 -8.14 14.43
CA ILE A 160 -8.07 -7.51 13.21
C ILE A 160 -7.42 -6.16 13.53
N ALA A 161 -8.11 -5.29 14.28
CA ALA A 161 -7.60 -3.96 14.62
C ALA A 161 -6.28 -4.04 15.42
N LYS A 162 -6.20 -4.95 16.39
CA LYS A 162 -4.96 -5.27 17.12
C LYS A 162 -3.85 -5.76 16.18
N PHE A 163 -4.15 -6.74 15.31
CA PHE A 163 -3.17 -7.32 14.40
C PHE A 163 -2.52 -6.26 13.49
N ILE A 164 -3.31 -5.39 12.85
CA ILE A 164 -2.77 -4.34 11.96
C ILE A 164 -2.04 -3.23 12.72
N LYS A 165 -2.33 -3.02 14.02
CA LYS A 165 -1.54 -2.15 14.89
C LYS A 165 -0.16 -2.76 15.15
N TYR A 166 -0.12 -3.99 15.66
CA TYR A 166 1.12 -4.67 16.05
C TYR A 166 2.05 -4.96 14.85
N THR A 167 1.50 -5.29 13.68
CA THR A 167 2.27 -5.45 12.43
C THR A 167 2.54 -4.14 11.69
N ASN A 168 2.03 -3.01 12.20
CA ASN A 168 2.00 -1.69 11.56
C ASN A 168 1.57 -1.73 10.09
N MET A 169 0.55 -2.52 9.76
CA MET A 169 -0.05 -2.57 8.43
C MET A 169 -0.91 -1.34 8.13
N ASP A 170 -1.12 -1.06 6.86
CA ASP A 170 -1.78 0.14 6.31
C ASP A 170 -3.23 -0.13 5.86
N PHE A 171 -3.59 -1.38 5.62
CA PHE A 171 -4.95 -1.77 5.21
C PHE A 171 -5.33 -3.19 5.66
N VAL A 172 -6.65 -3.46 5.61
CA VAL A 172 -7.27 -4.78 5.78
C VAL A 172 -7.93 -5.16 4.46
N ASP A 173 -7.78 -6.40 4.04
CA ASP A 173 -8.38 -7.01 2.86
C ASP A 173 -9.16 -8.27 3.30
N LEU A 174 -10.45 -8.35 2.98
CA LEU A 174 -11.26 -9.56 3.27
C LEU A 174 -11.54 -10.36 2.01
N ASP A 175 -11.06 -11.60 2.01
CA ASP A 175 -11.12 -12.51 0.86
C ASP A 175 -12.06 -13.66 1.20
N TRP A 176 -13.36 -13.34 1.34
CA TRP A 176 -14.40 -14.34 1.57
C TRP A 176 -14.78 -15.00 0.24
N GLU A 177 -14.48 -16.30 0.11
CA GLU A 177 -14.67 -17.09 -1.11
C GLU A 177 -15.69 -18.24 -0.97
N TYR A 178 -17.01 -18.01 -1.05
CA TYR A 178 -17.73 -16.75 -1.27
C TYR A 178 -19.01 -16.64 -0.41
N PRO A 179 -19.45 -15.41 -0.06
CA PRO A 179 -20.75 -15.18 0.57
C PRO A 179 -21.89 -15.88 -0.17
N ALA A 180 -22.83 -16.50 0.57
CA ALA A 180 -24.01 -17.18 0.04
C ALA A 180 -23.73 -18.30 -0.99
N SER A 181 -22.50 -18.80 -1.07
CA SER A 181 -22.08 -19.86 -2.00
C SER A 181 -21.59 -21.07 -1.21
N VAL A 182 -22.44 -22.08 -1.04
CA VAL A 182 -22.08 -23.31 -0.31
C VAL A 182 -21.07 -24.11 -1.11
N ARG A 183 -19.93 -24.44 -0.49
CA ARG A 183 -18.87 -25.27 -1.07
C ARG A 183 -18.35 -26.24 -0.02
N GLU A 184 -18.29 -27.52 -0.36
CA GLU A 184 -17.60 -28.52 0.48
C GLU A 184 -16.07 -28.36 0.38
N PRO A 185 -15.31 -28.71 1.43
CA PRO A 185 -13.85 -28.83 1.38
C PRO A 185 -13.34 -29.69 0.22
N ASP A 186 -12.49 -29.14 -0.66
CA ASP A 186 -11.72 -29.92 -1.63
C ASP A 186 -10.43 -30.43 -1.00
N LYS A 187 -10.58 -31.45 -0.15
CA LYS A 187 -9.47 -32.16 0.50
C LYS A 187 -8.57 -32.93 -0.47
N VAL A 188 -8.95 -33.06 -1.75
CA VAL A 188 -8.06 -33.60 -2.79
C VAL A 188 -7.07 -32.53 -3.23
N ASP A 189 -7.52 -31.30 -3.47
CA ASP A 189 -6.62 -30.21 -3.87
C ASP A 189 -5.73 -29.75 -2.71
N ASN A 190 -6.35 -29.45 -1.56
CA ASN A 190 -5.66 -28.99 -0.37
C ASN A 190 -6.28 -29.64 0.89
N THR A 191 -5.50 -30.43 1.61
CA THR A 191 -5.93 -31.09 2.85
C THR A 191 -6.35 -30.10 3.95
N ASN A 192 -5.93 -28.84 3.85
CA ASN A 192 -6.28 -27.74 4.76
C ASN A 192 -7.41 -26.83 4.25
N ASP A 193 -8.06 -27.15 3.13
CA ASP A 193 -9.24 -26.44 2.63
C ASP A 193 -10.45 -26.64 3.54
N GLU A 194 -11.13 -25.56 3.93
CA GLU A 194 -12.30 -25.58 4.81
C GLU A 194 -13.63 -25.44 4.07
N GLY A 195 -13.60 -25.14 2.77
CA GLY A 195 -14.82 -24.86 2.02
C GLY A 195 -15.50 -23.57 2.47
N THR A 196 -16.81 -23.54 2.21
CA THR A 196 -17.78 -22.60 2.77
C THR A 196 -19.07 -23.36 3.14
N PRO A 197 -19.00 -24.44 3.94
CA PRO A 197 -20.13 -25.35 4.19
C PRO A 197 -21.31 -24.67 4.91
N HIS A 198 -21.04 -23.55 5.61
CA HIS A 198 -22.04 -22.80 6.36
C HIS A 198 -22.59 -21.57 5.60
N ALA A 199 -22.19 -21.33 4.36
CA ALA A 199 -22.66 -20.17 3.59
C ALA A 199 -24.19 -20.19 3.39
N LYS A 200 -24.81 -19.00 3.47
CA LYS A 200 -26.27 -18.83 3.51
C LYS A 200 -26.71 -17.52 2.84
N PRO A 201 -27.95 -17.40 2.32
CA PRO A 201 -28.41 -16.20 1.61
C PRO A 201 -28.25 -14.88 2.40
N GLU A 202 -28.34 -14.95 3.73
CA GLU A 202 -28.16 -13.82 4.65
C GLU A 202 -26.74 -13.23 4.60
N ASP A 203 -25.75 -13.99 4.13
CA ASP A 203 -24.35 -13.55 4.00
C ASP A 203 -24.22 -12.29 3.17
N LYS A 204 -25.08 -12.10 2.17
CA LYS A 204 -25.13 -10.88 1.36
C LYS A 204 -25.31 -9.61 2.20
N GLN A 205 -26.06 -9.69 3.30
CA GLN A 205 -26.21 -8.60 4.26
C GLN A 205 -25.16 -8.67 5.37
N ASN A 206 -24.82 -9.87 5.86
CA ASN A 206 -23.83 -10.03 6.94
C ASN A 206 -22.44 -9.53 6.51
N PHE A 207 -22.06 -9.69 5.24
CA PHE A 207 -20.80 -9.18 4.69
C PHE A 207 -20.73 -7.66 4.73
N ILE A 208 -21.83 -6.95 4.40
CA ILE A 208 -21.91 -5.49 4.53
C ILE A 208 -21.78 -5.06 6.01
N THR A 209 -22.47 -5.76 6.91
CA THR A 209 -22.39 -5.48 8.36
C THR A 209 -20.97 -5.69 8.90
N LEU A 210 -20.29 -6.78 8.49
CA LEU A 210 -18.90 -7.06 8.84
C LEU A 210 -17.95 -5.95 8.36
N LEU A 211 -18.07 -5.53 7.09
CA LEU A 211 -17.25 -4.46 6.54
C LEU A 211 -17.48 -3.12 7.26
N GLN A 212 -18.72 -2.82 7.67
CA GLN A 212 -19.05 -1.61 8.45
C GLN A 212 -18.46 -1.64 9.86
N ASP A 213 -18.52 -2.79 10.54
CA ASP A 213 -17.92 -2.96 11.86
C ASP A 213 -16.37 -2.84 11.79
N ILE A 214 -15.74 -3.45 10.78
CA ILE A 214 -14.29 -3.29 10.51
C ILE A 214 -13.94 -1.82 10.26
N ARG A 215 -14.61 -1.17 9.29
CA ARG A 215 -14.38 0.24 8.93
C ARG A 215 -14.44 1.15 10.15
N THR A 216 -15.46 0.97 10.99
CA THR A 216 -15.65 1.73 12.24
C THR A 216 -14.50 1.54 13.22
N ALA A 217 -14.01 0.30 13.40
CA ALA A 217 -12.92 0.00 14.31
C ALA A 217 -11.58 0.57 13.81
N ILE A 218 -11.26 0.40 12.53
CA ILE A 218 -9.99 0.88 11.96
C ILE A 218 -9.97 2.41 11.77
N ASP A 219 -11.12 3.06 11.53
CA ASP A 219 -11.20 4.54 11.55
C ASP A 219 -10.91 5.12 12.92
N LYS A 220 -11.48 4.52 13.98
CA LYS A 220 -11.21 4.92 15.35
C LYS A 220 -9.73 4.77 15.68
N GLN A 221 -9.16 3.58 15.46
CA GLN A 221 -7.74 3.32 15.70
C GLN A 221 -6.83 4.22 14.85
N GLY A 222 -7.21 4.47 13.59
CA GLY A 222 -6.52 5.40 12.71
C GLY A 222 -6.46 6.81 13.29
N LYS A 223 -7.60 7.34 13.73
CA LYS A 223 -7.67 8.64 14.41
C LYS A 223 -6.77 8.69 15.65
N ASP A 224 -6.81 7.67 16.50
CA ASP A 224 -6.03 7.60 17.74
C ASP A 224 -4.51 7.53 17.47
N LEU A 225 -4.09 6.95 16.34
CA LEU A 225 -2.69 6.84 15.91
C LEU A 225 -2.22 7.94 14.94
N GLY A 226 -3.12 8.84 14.50
CA GLY A 226 -2.81 9.79 13.42
C GLY A 226 -2.54 9.15 12.06
N LYS A 227 -3.14 7.98 11.80
CA LYS A 227 -3.01 7.15 10.59
C LYS A 227 -4.36 7.03 9.86
N THR A 228 -4.34 6.86 8.55
CA THR A 228 -5.53 6.47 7.77
C THR A 228 -5.34 5.04 7.30
N TYR A 229 -6.27 4.16 7.66
CA TYR A 229 -6.30 2.78 7.20
C TYR A 229 -7.23 2.63 6.00
N GLU A 230 -6.86 1.83 5.01
CA GLU A 230 -7.79 1.41 3.95
C GLU A 230 -8.47 0.09 4.28
N LEU A 231 -9.64 -0.14 3.69
CA LEU A 231 -10.37 -1.40 3.70
C LEU A 231 -10.62 -1.84 2.25
N SER A 232 -10.16 -3.04 1.89
CA SER A 232 -10.43 -3.68 0.61
C SER A 232 -11.05 -5.06 0.79
N VAL A 233 -11.43 -5.68 -0.33
CA VAL A 233 -11.99 -7.03 -0.42
C VAL A 233 -11.54 -7.69 -1.73
N ALA A 234 -11.33 -9.00 -1.74
CA ALA A 234 -11.40 -9.76 -2.97
C ALA A 234 -12.86 -10.11 -3.35
N LEU A 235 -13.19 -9.95 -4.62
CA LEU A 235 -14.52 -10.26 -5.18
C LEU A 235 -14.41 -11.28 -6.33
N PRO A 236 -15.37 -12.22 -6.44
CA PRO A 236 -15.42 -13.16 -7.56
C PRO A 236 -15.70 -12.43 -8.88
N ALA A 237 -15.13 -12.93 -9.99
CA ALA A 237 -15.50 -12.43 -11.31
C ALA A 237 -16.85 -12.92 -11.82
N ALA A 238 -17.30 -14.10 -11.38
CA ALA A 238 -18.54 -14.71 -11.84
C ALA A 238 -19.77 -13.88 -11.41
N GLN A 239 -20.55 -13.41 -12.40
CA GLN A 239 -21.68 -12.51 -12.16
C GLN A 239 -22.77 -13.13 -11.29
N ASN A 240 -23.02 -14.44 -11.41
CA ASN A 240 -23.98 -15.15 -10.55
C ASN A 240 -23.54 -15.16 -9.08
N THR A 241 -22.24 -15.36 -8.82
CA THR A 241 -21.67 -15.32 -7.47
C THR A 241 -21.78 -13.91 -6.88
N LEU A 242 -21.42 -12.88 -7.65
CA LEU A 242 -21.62 -11.47 -7.27
C LEU A 242 -23.09 -11.15 -6.97
N LYS A 243 -24.01 -11.58 -7.84
CA LYS A 243 -25.45 -11.35 -7.69
C LYS A 243 -25.99 -11.95 -6.39
N ASN A 244 -25.57 -13.17 -6.06
CA ASN A 244 -26.07 -13.91 -4.91
C ASN A 244 -25.42 -13.45 -3.60
N GLY A 245 -24.11 -13.21 -3.58
CA GLY A 245 -23.35 -12.93 -2.36
C GLY A 245 -23.05 -11.46 -2.06
N VAL A 246 -23.21 -10.53 -3.02
CA VAL A 246 -22.70 -9.15 -2.87
C VAL A 246 -23.78 -8.10 -3.14
N ASP A 247 -23.99 -7.19 -2.19
CA ASP A 247 -24.63 -5.89 -2.45
C ASP A 247 -23.55 -4.90 -2.90
N VAL A 248 -23.36 -4.81 -4.22
CA VAL A 248 -22.34 -3.98 -4.85
C VAL A 248 -22.50 -2.49 -4.45
N ALA A 249 -23.72 -1.97 -4.47
CA ALA A 249 -23.97 -0.56 -4.20
C ALA A 249 -23.71 -0.17 -2.73
N GLN A 250 -23.90 -1.09 -1.77
CA GLN A 250 -23.55 -0.83 -0.38
C GLN A 250 -22.06 -1.10 -0.10
N LEU A 251 -21.49 -2.16 -0.65
CA LEU A 251 -20.08 -2.54 -0.43
C LEU A 251 -19.13 -1.39 -0.81
N PHE A 252 -19.30 -0.81 -2.00
CA PHE A 252 -18.43 0.27 -2.50
C PHE A 252 -18.59 1.63 -1.79
N LYS A 253 -19.57 1.78 -0.88
CA LYS A 253 -19.64 2.91 0.06
C LYS A 253 -18.76 2.72 1.29
N VAL A 254 -18.43 1.48 1.64
CA VAL A 254 -17.71 1.10 2.87
C VAL A 254 -16.23 0.85 2.58
N VAL A 255 -15.92 0.12 1.50
CA VAL A 255 -14.54 -0.20 1.11
C VAL A 255 -13.89 0.93 0.31
N ASP A 256 -12.58 1.09 0.42
CA ASP A 256 -11.78 2.02 -0.35
C ASP A 256 -11.61 1.57 -1.81
N PHE A 257 -11.43 0.27 -2.03
CA PHE A 257 -11.42 -0.40 -3.33
C PHE A 257 -11.77 -1.88 -3.20
N ALA A 258 -12.02 -2.56 -4.34
CA ALA A 258 -12.23 -4.00 -4.40
C ALA A 258 -11.34 -4.63 -5.47
N ASN A 259 -10.66 -5.69 -5.07
CA ASN A 259 -9.80 -6.54 -5.88
C ASN A 259 -10.68 -7.59 -6.59
N VAL A 260 -10.87 -7.48 -7.89
CA VAL A 260 -11.78 -8.36 -8.63
C VAL A 260 -10.98 -9.47 -9.29
N MET A 261 -11.15 -10.69 -8.78
CA MET A 261 -10.45 -11.91 -9.20
C MET A 261 -10.92 -12.36 -10.58
N THR A 262 -10.56 -11.58 -11.60
CA THR A 262 -10.84 -11.78 -13.04
C THR A 262 -9.78 -12.67 -13.68
N TYR A 263 -9.44 -13.71 -12.93
CA TYR A 263 -8.72 -14.91 -13.29
C TYR A 263 -9.57 -16.10 -12.82
N ASP A 264 -9.17 -17.32 -13.16
CA ASP A 264 -9.87 -18.55 -12.74
C ASP A 264 -11.34 -18.65 -13.15
N MET A 265 -11.72 -17.89 -14.18
CA MET A 265 -13.07 -17.92 -14.74
C MET A 265 -13.34 -19.22 -15.52
N ASN A 266 -12.28 -19.93 -15.93
CA ASN A 266 -12.32 -21.24 -16.57
C ASN A 266 -11.14 -22.11 -16.11
N GLY A 267 -11.31 -23.44 -16.13
CA GLY A 267 -10.27 -24.39 -15.74
C GLY A 267 -10.73 -25.84 -15.84
N ALA A 268 -9.86 -26.78 -15.48
CA ALA A 268 -10.04 -28.22 -15.64
C ALA A 268 -11.26 -28.85 -14.92
N TRP A 269 -12.00 -28.08 -14.12
CA TRP A 269 -13.31 -28.47 -13.58
C TRP A 269 -14.43 -28.47 -14.64
N THR A 270 -14.23 -27.81 -15.80
CA THR A 270 -15.16 -27.88 -16.95
C THR A 270 -14.60 -28.77 -18.07
N PRO A 271 -15.47 -29.40 -18.89
CA PRO A 271 -15.05 -30.31 -19.96
C PRO A 271 -14.48 -29.61 -21.20
N ASN A 272 -14.53 -28.28 -21.30
CA ASN A 272 -14.11 -27.53 -22.48
C ASN A 272 -12.98 -26.57 -22.13
N SER A 273 -11.99 -26.46 -23.01
CA SER A 273 -10.94 -25.43 -22.92
C SER A 273 -11.53 -24.02 -23.10
N ALA A 274 -11.03 -23.05 -22.33
CA ALA A 274 -11.40 -21.65 -22.46
C ALA A 274 -10.34 -20.77 -21.79
N HIS A 275 -10.43 -19.45 -21.96
CA HIS A 275 -9.51 -18.52 -21.29
C HIS A 275 -9.89 -18.32 -19.83
N HIS A 276 -8.93 -18.41 -18.90
CA HIS A 276 -9.22 -18.21 -17.47
C HIS A 276 -9.16 -16.74 -17.03
N SER A 277 -8.46 -15.88 -17.78
CA SER A 277 -8.24 -14.46 -17.43
C SER A 277 -8.40 -13.49 -18.63
N ALA A 278 -9.31 -13.81 -19.55
CA ALA A 278 -9.58 -12.98 -20.74
C ALA A 278 -10.08 -11.57 -20.41
N LEU A 279 -9.62 -10.59 -21.18
CA LEU A 279 -10.06 -9.19 -21.05
C LEU A 279 -11.50 -9.00 -21.54
N TYR A 280 -11.81 -9.54 -22.73
CA TYR A 280 -13.16 -9.50 -23.30
C TYR A 280 -13.72 -10.92 -23.48
N GLY A 281 -15.05 -11.04 -23.40
CA GLY A 281 -15.72 -12.30 -23.72
C GLY A 281 -15.66 -12.55 -25.23
N ASN A 282 -15.24 -13.74 -25.64
CA ASN A 282 -15.32 -14.14 -27.04
C ASN A 282 -16.72 -14.74 -27.31
N PRO A 283 -17.52 -14.20 -28.26
CA PRO A 283 -18.84 -14.76 -28.59
C PRO A 283 -18.84 -16.20 -29.12
N ALA A 284 -17.67 -16.74 -29.47
CA ALA A 284 -17.48 -18.15 -29.82
C ALA A 284 -17.37 -19.08 -28.59
N ASP A 285 -17.20 -18.53 -27.37
CA ASP A 285 -17.20 -19.32 -26.14
C ASP A 285 -18.62 -19.85 -25.85
N PRO A 286 -18.83 -21.18 -25.75
CA PRO A 286 -20.11 -21.75 -25.32
C PRO A 286 -20.62 -21.21 -23.98
N ASN A 287 -19.72 -20.73 -23.12
CA ASN A 287 -20.00 -20.16 -21.81
C ASN A 287 -20.05 -18.62 -21.80
N TYR A 288 -20.05 -17.94 -22.97
CA TYR A 288 -20.08 -16.47 -23.06
C TYR A 288 -21.18 -15.82 -22.20
N ALA A 289 -22.35 -16.47 -22.10
CA ALA A 289 -23.48 -16.01 -21.29
C ALA A 289 -23.25 -16.07 -19.77
N SER A 290 -22.25 -16.82 -19.30
CA SER A 290 -21.84 -16.88 -17.88
C SER A 290 -21.07 -15.63 -17.42
N GLY A 291 -20.64 -14.77 -18.35
CA GLY A 291 -20.01 -13.48 -18.04
C GLY A 291 -18.52 -13.58 -17.67
N PHE A 292 -17.82 -14.58 -18.18
CA PHE A 292 -16.44 -14.95 -17.82
C PHE A 292 -15.37 -14.14 -18.57
N SER A 293 -15.38 -12.82 -18.39
CA SER A 293 -14.30 -11.93 -18.82
C SER A 293 -14.21 -10.67 -17.95
N VAL A 294 -13.03 -10.04 -17.89
CA VAL A 294 -12.81 -8.78 -17.16
C VAL A 294 -13.88 -7.75 -17.51
N ASP A 295 -14.12 -7.52 -18.80
CA ASP A 295 -15.07 -6.51 -19.28
C ASP A 295 -16.52 -6.79 -18.89
N GLN A 296 -16.96 -8.06 -18.97
CA GLN A 296 -18.30 -8.45 -18.55
C GLN A 296 -18.49 -8.27 -17.04
N THR A 297 -17.50 -8.65 -16.22
CA THR A 297 -17.52 -8.44 -14.77
C THR A 297 -17.50 -6.96 -14.40
N VAL A 298 -16.63 -6.15 -15.01
CA VAL A 298 -16.54 -4.70 -14.75
C VAL A 298 -17.84 -4.00 -15.09
N LYS A 299 -18.45 -4.30 -16.25
CA LYS A 299 -19.76 -3.76 -16.63
C LYS A 299 -20.87 -4.17 -15.66
N TYR A 300 -20.85 -5.41 -15.17
CA TYR A 300 -21.79 -5.85 -14.13
C TYR A 300 -21.63 -5.02 -12.85
N LEU A 301 -20.40 -4.83 -12.36
CA LEU A 301 -20.14 -4.04 -11.14
C LEU A 301 -20.57 -2.58 -11.30
N GLN A 302 -20.21 -1.93 -12.41
CA GLN A 302 -20.61 -0.55 -12.72
C GLN A 302 -22.14 -0.41 -12.80
N THR A 303 -22.83 -1.33 -13.49
CA THR A 303 -24.29 -1.34 -13.60
C THR A 303 -24.98 -1.48 -12.23
N ASN A 304 -24.34 -2.19 -11.29
CA ASN A 304 -24.82 -2.37 -9.92
C ASN A 304 -24.25 -1.34 -8.93
N GLY A 305 -23.67 -0.23 -9.42
CA GLY A 305 -23.33 0.94 -8.60
C GLY A 305 -21.89 1.02 -8.07
N ALA A 306 -20.97 0.18 -8.55
CA ALA A 306 -19.55 0.30 -8.21
C ALA A 306 -18.91 1.52 -8.93
N PRO A 307 -18.24 2.44 -8.21
CA PRO A 307 -17.45 3.50 -8.84
C PRO A 307 -16.22 2.91 -9.55
N SER A 308 -16.00 3.26 -10.82
CA SER A 308 -14.87 2.76 -11.62
C SER A 308 -13.53 2.82 -10.89
N SER A 309 -13.20 3.98 -10.28
CA SER A 309 -11.92 4.22 -9.58
C SER A 309 -11.69 3.34 -8.33
N LYS A 310 -12.69 2.57 -7.90
CA LYS A 310 -12.60 1.58 -6.82
C LYS A 310 -12.48 0.13 -7.33
N ILE A 311 -12.67 -0.13 -8.63
CA ILE A 311 -12.59 -1.47 -9.22
C ILE A 311 -11.13 -1.74 -9.63
N VAL A 312 -10.50 -2.75 -9.03
CA VAL A 312 -9.14 -3.20 -9.37
C VAL A 312 -9.24 -4.55 -10.07
N ILE A 313 -8.78 -4.67 -11.32
CA ILE A 313 -8.95 -5.91 -12.12
C ILE A 313 -7.78 -6.90 -11.92
N GLY A 314 -7.97 -8.17 -12.26
CA GLY A 314 -7.01 -9.25 -12.00
C GLY A 314 -6.04 -9.56 -13.16
N ALA A 315 -4.81 -9.92 -12.81
CA ALA A 315 -3.82 -10.54 -13.69
C ALA A 315 -3.32 -11.86 -13.08
N ALA A 316 -3.19 -12.91 -13.91
CA ALA A 316 -2.78 -14.24 -13.47
C ALA A 316 -1.31 -14.53 -13.83
N PHE A 317 -0.45 -14.68 -12.82
CA PHE A 317 0.97 -15.01 -13.02
C PHE A 317 1.20 -16.53 -13.11
N TYR A 318 0.19 -17.26 -13.60
CA TYR A 318 0.18 -18.72 -13.70
C TYR A 318 -0.75 -19.16 -14.84
N THR A 319 -0.60 -20.42 -15.27
CA THR A 319 -1.48 -21.06 -16.25
C THR A 319 -2.64 -21.80 -15.60
N ARG A 320 -3.73 -22.00 -16.34
CA ARG A 320 -4.64 -23.15 -16.19
C ARG A 320 -4.70 -23.95 -17.48
N GLY A 321 -4.93 -25.26 -17.40
CA GLY A 321 -4.84 -26.12 -18.58
C GLY A 321 -5.54 -27.48 -18.54
N TRP A 322 -5.77 -28.02 -19.74
CA TRP A 322 -6.45 -29.29 -20.02
C TRP A 322 -5.53 -30.22 -20.81
N ASN A 323 -5.54 -31.51 -20.50
CA ASN A 323 -4.51 -32.46 -20.91
C ASN A 323 -4.60 -32.91 -22.39
N LYS A 324 -5.83 -33.17 -22.86
CA LYS A 324 -6.08 -33.62 -24.22
C LYS A 324 -7.38 -33.03 -24.75
N VAL A 325 -7.24 -31.86 -25.36
CA VAL A 325 -8.28 -31.06 -25.99
C VAL A 325 -8.32 -31.33 -27.49
N ALA A 326 -9.51 -31.55 -28.04
CA ALA A 326 -9.71 -31.73 -29.47
C ALA A 326 -9.27 -30.48 -30.25
N GLN A 327 -8.72 -30.65 -31.45
CA GLN A 327 -8.20 -29.52 -32.24
C GLN A 327 -9.29 -28.53 -32.69
N GLY A 328 -10.52 -29.00 -32.89
CA GLY A 328 -11.60 -28.20 -33.47
C GLY A 328 -11.43 -27.94 -34.98
N THR A 329 -12.29 -27.10 -35.53
CA THR A 329 -12.31 -26.75 -36.96
C THR A 329 -11.69 -25.38 -37.28
N ASP A 330 -11.48 -24.52 -36.29
CA ASP A 330 -10.75 -23.26 -36.47
C ASP A 330 -9.24 -23.53 -36.52
N ALA A 331 -8.65 -23.41 -37.71
CA ALA A 331 -7.22 -23.60 -37.92
C ALA A 331 -6.37 -22.43 -37.39
N ALA A 332 -6.94 -21.25 -37.15
CA ALA A 332 -6.26 -20.10 -36.56
C ALA A 332 -6.26 -20.17 -35.01
N HIS A 333 -7.32 -20.72 -34.42
CA HIS A 333 -7.45 -20.91 -32.97
C HIS A 333 -7.65 -22.41 -32.59
N PRO A 334 -6.70 -23.29 -32.94
CA PRO A 334 -6.83 -24.72 -32.66
C PRO A 334 -6.89 -24.95 -31.15
N GLY A 335 -7.75 -25.89 -30.73
CA GLY A 335 -7.93 -26.27 -29.34
C GLY A 335 -8.69 -25.26 -28.47
N LEU A 336 -9.14 -24.12 -28.98
CA LEU A 336 -9.90 -23.13 -28.21
C LEU A 336 -11.41 -23.43 -28.23
N PHE A 337 -12.06 -23.40 -27.06
CA PHE A 337 -13.48 -23.75 -26.87
C PHE A 337 -13.85 -25.18 -27.30
N GLN A 338 -12.89 -26.10 -27.21
CA GLN A 338 -13.04 -27.49 -27.63
C GLN A 338 -13.11 -28.44 -26.43
N ALA A 339 -13.74 -29.61 -26.63
CA ALA A 339 -13.87 -30.63 -25.60
C ALA A 339 -12.52 -31.27 -25.23
N ALA A 340 -12.35 -31.54 -23.93
CA ALA A 340 -11.23 -32.24 -23.34
C ALA A 340 -11.60 -33.67 -22.93
N GLU A 341 -10.65 -34.59 -22.99
CA GLU A 341 -10.80 -35.96 -22.47
C GLU A 341 -10.37 -36.07 -21.00
N LYS A 342 -11.09 -36.87 -20.20
CA LYS A 342 -10.65 -37.27 -18.84
C LYS A 342 -9.57 -38.36 -18.91
N ASN A 343 -8.41 -38.03 -19.48
CA ASN A 343 -7.30 -38.97 -19.69
C ASN A 343 -6.12 -38.77 -18.71
N ASN A 344 -6.24 -37.87 -17.74
CA ASN A 344 -5.28 -37.68 -16.64
C ASN A 344 -5.93 -38.04 -15.29
N LYS A 345 -5.17 -37.95 -14.19
CA LYS A 345 -5.64 -38.21 -12.82
C LYS A 345 -5.24 -37.12 -11.84
N ASP A 346 -6.15 -36.84 -10.90
CA ASP A 346 -5.84 -36.07 -9.68
C ASP A 346 -5.06 -36.95 -8.68
N ALA A 347 -4.59 -36.37 -7.57
CA ALA A 347 -3.79 -37.09 -6.57
C ALA A 347 -4.55 -38.23 -5.84
N ASP A 348 -5.89 -38.22 -5.86
CA ASP A 348 -6.77 -39.29 -5.38
C ASP A 348 -7.04 -40.40 -6.43
N LEU A 349 -6.36 -40.33 -7.59
CA LEU A 349 -6.52 -41.18 -8.77
C LEU A 349 -7.83 -40.99 -9.54
N SER A 350 -8.68 -40.02 -9.19
CA SER A 350 -9.92 -39.75 -9.91
C SER A 350 -9.65 -39.17 -11.32
N PRO A 351 -10.47 -39.52 -12.35
CA PRO A 351 -10.24 -39.03 -13.71
C PRO A 351 -10.55 -37.54 -13.86
N THR A 352 -9.57 -36.80 -14.37
CA THR A 352 -9.60 -35.34 -14.56
C THR A 352 -9.30 -34.95 -16.00
N TYR A 353 -9.85 -33.80 -16.42
CA TYR A 353 -9.54 -33.19 -17.72
C TYR A 353 -8.19 -32.46 -17.72
N GLY A 354 -7.63 -32.16 -16.54
CA GLY A 354 -6.58 -31.17 -16.39
C GLY A 354 -5.19 -31.63 -16.80
N ALA A 355 -4.43 -30.71 -17.39
CA ALA A 355 -3.06 -30.95 -17.80
C ALA A 355 -2.12 -31.12 -16.60
N ASN A 356 -0.91 -31.61 -16.87
CA ASN A 356 0.12 -31.75 -15.84
C ASN A 356 0.53 -30.39 -15.27
N ASN A 357 0.62 -30.29 -13.94
CA ASN A 357 1.15 -29.12 -13.23
C ASN A 357 2.68 -29.05 -13.36
N LYS A 358 3.28 -27.90 -12.99
CA LYS A 358 4.74 -27.70 -12.90
C LYS A 358 5.42 -28.79 -12.07
N ASN A 359 4.87 -29.04 -10.88
CA ASN A 359 5.28 -30.10 -9.96
C ASN A 359 4.37 -31.32 -10.19
N PRO A 360 4.91 -32.52 -10.46
CA PRO A 360 4.10 -33.71 -10.66
C PRO A 360 3.30 -34.08 -9.41
N LEU A 361 2.02 -34.40 -9.59
CA LEU A 361 1.21 -35.00 -8.54
C LEU A 361 1.72 -36.39 -8.18
N LYS A 362 1.60 -36.76 -6.91
CA LYS A 362 1.84 -38.12 -6.44
C LYS A 362 0.56 -38.66 -5.81
N SER A 363 0.33 -39.95 -6.01
CA SER A 363 -0.84 -40.64 -5.45
C SER A 363 -0.84 -40.52 -3.92
N GLY A 364 -1.81 -39.80 -3.36
CA GLY A 364 -1.97 -39.59 -1.92
C GLY A 364 -1.32 -38.33 -1.32
N ASP A 365 -0.52 -37.56 -2.06
CA ASP A 365 0.14 -36.34 -1.54
C ASP A 365 -0.75 -35.07 -1.66
N GLY A 366 -1.93 -35.18 -2.27
CA GLY A 366 -2.82 -34.05 -2.59
C GLY A 366 -2.49 -33.32 -3.90
N GLY A 367 -3.38 -32.41 -4.30
CA GLY A 367 -3.37 -31.62 -5.53
C GLY A 367 -4.29 -32.12 -6.64
N ARG A 368 -5.02 -31.20 -7.28
CA ARG A 368 -5.73 -31.41 -8.55
C ARG A 368 -4.77 -31.25 -9.74
N ALA A 369 -4.98 -32.02 -10.81
CA ALA A 369 -4.34 -31.70 -12.09
C ALA A 369 -5.13 -30.55 -12.72
N GLY A 370 -4.51 -29.37 -12.78
CA GLY A 370 -5.16 -28.14 -13.25
C GLY A 370 -4.40 -27.45 -14.37
N GLY A 371 -3.32 -28.06 -14.87
CA GLY A 371 -2.37 -27.43 -15.77
C GLY A 371 -1.70 -26.20 -15.17
N VAL A 372 -1.43 -26.20 -13.85
CA VAL A 372 -0.92 -25.02 -13.13
C VAL A 372 0.60 -24.95 -13.21
N TRP A 373 1.08 -23.89 -13.87
CA TRP A 373 2.49 -23.52 -13.97
C TRP A 373 2.66 -22.04 -13.62
N PRO A 374 3.57 -21.69 -12.71
CA PRO A 374 4.02 -20.31 -12.54
C PRO A 374 4.53 -19.72 -13.86
N TYR A 375 4.26 -18.45 -14.13
CA TYR A 375 4.64 -17.76 -15.36
C TYR A 375 6.15 -17.86 -15.64
N ARG A 376 6.97 -17.74 -14.58
CA ARG A 376 8.42 -17.98 -14.60
C ARG A 376 8.85 -19.33 -15.19
N ASN A 377 8.00 -20.35 -15.18
CA ASN A 377 8.29 -21.70 -15.66
C ASN A 377 7.68 -22.04 -17.03
N ILE A 378 7.14 -21.06 -17.78
CA ILE A 378 6.62 -21.32 -19.14
C ILE A 378 7.72 -21.83 -20.10
N ALA A 379 8.98 -21.43 -19.90
CA ALA A 379 10.11 -22.00 -20.64
C ALA A 379 10.28 -23.51 -20.35
N ASP A 380 10.23 -23.92 -19.09
CA ASP A 380 10.29 -25.33 -18.67
C ASP A 380 9.12 -26.15 -19.22
N LEU A 381 7.92 -25.56 -19.28
CA LEU A 381 6.74 -26.17 -19.90
C LEU A 381 6.97 -26.43 -21.40
N LYS A 382 7.47 -25.45 -22.14
CA LYS A 382 7.83 -25.61 -23.57
C LYS A 382 8.96 -26.62 -23.78
N VAL A 383 9.84 -26.84 -22.80
CA VAL A 383 10.83 -27.96 -22.83
C VAL A 383 10.16 -29.32 -22.60
N LYS A 384 9.18 -29.43 -21.68
CA LYS A 384 8.43 -30.67 -21.45
C LYS A 384 7.47 -31.03 -22.60
N SER A 385 6.93 -30.04 -23.30
CA SER A 385 6.02 -30.22 -24.44
C SER A 385 6.55 -29.43 -25.67
N PRO A 386 7.53 -29.96 -26.43
CA PRO A 386 8.25 -29.20 -27.48
C PRO A 386 7.40 -28.69 -28.66
N ASP A 387 6.25 -29.31 -28.92
CA ASP A 387 5.30 -28.90 -29.97
C ASP A 387 4.22 -27.92 -29.47
N LEU A 388 4.30 -27.50 -28.20
CA LEU A 388 3.39 -26.53 -27.59
C LEU A 388 3.63 -25.13 -28.17
N LYS A 389 2.66 -24.64 -28.96
CA LYS A 389 2.73 -23.32 -29.62
C LYS A 389 1.82 -22.32 -28.92
N GLU A 390 2.25 -21.07 -28.89
CA GLU A 390 1.47 -19.94 -28.39
C GLU A 390 0.59 -19.38 -29.51
N TYR A 391 -0.68 -19.13 -29.19
CA TYR A 391 -1.71 -18.58 -30.05
C TYR A 391 -2.34 -17.36 -29.36
N TRP A 392 -2.97 -16.50 -30.15
CA TRP A 392 -3.56 -15.25 -29.68
C TRP A 392 -5.00 -15.13 -30.11
N ASP A 393 -5.92 -15.09 -29.14
CA ASP A 393 -7.31 -14.72 -29.39
C ASP A 393 -7.42 -13.18 -29.38
N ASP A 394 -7.56 -12.60 -30.57
CA ASP A 394 -7.66 -11.14 -30.70
C ASP A 394 -9.04 -10.58 -30.31
N VAL A 395 -10.08 -11.41 -30.20
CA VAL A 395 -11.38 -10.97 -29.66
C VAL A 395 -11.27 -10.85 -28.14
N ALA A 396 -10.76 -11.88 -27.47
CA ALA A 396 -10.60 -11.91 -26.01
C ALA A 396 -9.43 -11.07 -25.48
N LYS A 397 -8.48 -10.72 -26.35
CA LYS A 397 -7.14 -10.19 -26.02
C LYS A 397 -6.37 -11.08 -25.05
N ALA A 398 -6.44 -12.40 -25.27
CA ALA A 398 -5.90 -13.43 -24.38
C ALA A 398 -4.92 -14.37 -25.12
N PRO A 399 -3.74 -14.66 -24.54
CA PRO A 399 -2.86 -15.68 -25.06
C PRO A 399 -3.29 -17.06 -24.53
N TYR A 400 -2.99 -18.07 -25.32
CA TYR A 400 -3.03 -19.45 -24.85
C TYR A 400 -1.97 -20.27 -25.60
N MET A 401 -1.69 -21.47 -25.11
CA MET A 401 -0.76 -22.41 -25.72
C MET A 401 -1.49 -23.71 -26.04
N TYR A 402 -1.27 -24.27 -27.22
CA TYR A 402 -1.84 -25.55 -27.64
C TYR A 402 -0.84 -26.41 -28.41
N ASN A 403 -0.79 -27.71 -28.07
CA ASN A 403 0.02 -28.71 -28.76
C ASN A 403 -0.90 -29.57 -29.64
N GLN A 404 -0.81 -29.40 -30.96
CA GLN A 404 -1.65 -30.14 -31.93
C GLN A 404 -1.42 -31.65 -31.96
N LYS A 405 -0.31 -32.16 -31.39
CA LYS A 405 -0.01 -33.60 -31.34
C LYS A 405 -0.55 -34.28 -30.08
N THR A 406 -0.47 -33.61 -28.93
CA THR A 406 -0.88 -34.17 -27.62
C THR A 406 -2.29 -33.75 -27.22
N GLY A 407 -2.75 -32.59 -27.70
CA GLY A 407 -3.97 -31.93 -27.26
C GLY A 407 -3.80 -31.09 -25.99
N GLU A 408 -2.59 -30.94 -25.46
CA GLU A 408 -2.36 -30.13 -24.25
C GLU A 408 -2.69 -28.65 -24.53
N PHE A 409 -3.49 -28.04 -23.65
CA PHE A 409 -3.93 -26.65 -23.72
C PHE A 409 -3.59 -25.92 -22.41
N TYR A 410 -3.05 -24.70 -22.48
CA TYR A 410 -2.78 -23.84 -21.33
C TYR A 410 -3.15 -22.37 -21.61
N THR A 411 -3.91 -21.70 -20.74
CA THR A 411 -4.27 -20.27 -20.80
C THR A 411 -3.64 -19.53 -19.61
N TYR A 412 -3.27 -18.25 -19.79
CA TYR A 412 -2.46 -17.44 -18.85
C TYR A 412 -2.47 -15.95 -19.24
N ASP A 413 -1.82 -15.07 -18.47
CA ASP A 413 -1.44 -13.72 -18.90
C ASP A 413 0.02 -13.63 -19.36
N ASN A 414 0.29 -12.76 -20.33
CA ASN A 414 1.66 -12.39 -20.75
C ASN A 414 1.78 -10.85 -20.82
N PRO A 415 2.96 -10.27 -21.10
CA PRO A 415 3.13 -8.82 -21.17
C PRO A 415 2.21 -8.13 -22.18
N ARG A 416 1.73 -8.83 -23.22
CA ARG A 416 0.79 -8.29 -24.21
C ARG A 416 -0.64 -8.20 -23.66
N SER A 417 -1.16 -9.25 -23.02
CA SER A 417 -2.50 -9.17 -22.39
C SER A 417 -2.52 -8.20 -21.21
N ILE A 418 -1.45 -8.16 -20.41
CA ILE A 418 -1.28 -7.16 -19.35
C ILE A 418 -1.25 -5.74 -19.92
N GLY A 419 -0.59 -5.52 -21.05
CA GLY A 419 -0.62 -4.23 -21.76
C GLY A 419 -2.04 -3.78 -22.09
N TYR A 420 -2.87 -4.67 -22.65
CA TYR A 420 -4.29 -4.38 -22.92
C TYR A 420 -5.12 -4.22 -21.64
N LYS A 421 -4.86 -4.98 -20.57
CA LYS A 421 -5.53 -4.80 -19.26
C LYS A 421 -5.21 -3.43 -18.65
N ALA A 422 -3.96 -2.99 -18.70
CA ALA A 422 -3.55 -1.67 -18.21
C ALA A 422 -4.11 -0.53 -19.09
N GLU A 423 -4.23 -0.73 -20.41
CA GLU A 423 -4.94 0.20 -21.29
C GLU A 423 -6.43 0.27 -20.94
N TYR A 424 -7.08 -0.88 -20.73
CA TYR A 424 -8.49 -0.98 -20.34
C TYR A 424 -8.77 -0.27 -19.00
N VAL A 425 -7.88 -0.40 -18.02
CA VAL A 425 -7.95 0.33 -16.74
C VAL A 425 -7.96 1.84 -16.97
N LYS A 426 -7.06 2.37 -17.81
CA LYS A 426 -7.02 3.81 -18.13
C LYS A 426 -8.26 4.27 -18.87
N ASN A 427 -8.67 3.52 -19.91
CA ASN A 427 -9.79 3.86 -20.79
C ASN A 427 -11.15 3.82 -20.04
N ASN A 428 -11.30 2.96 -19.03
CA ASN A 428 -12.52 2.84 -18.22
C ASN A 428 -12.41 3.53 -16.84
N GLN A 429 -11.33 4.28 -16.59
CA GLN A 429 -11.08 5.00 -15.32
C GLN A 429 -11.12 4.09 -14.08
N LEU A 430 -10.59 2.87 -14.21
CA LEU A 430 -10.60 1.87 -13.15
C LEU A 430 -9.52 2.15 -12.08
N GLY A 431 -9.68 1.55 -10.91
CA GLY A 431 -8.82 1.73 -9.75
C GLY A 431 -7.42 1.11 -9.85
N GLY A 432 -7.19 0.16 -10.76
CA GLY A 432 -5.88 -0.46 -10.93
C GLY A 432 -5.90 -1.92 -11.38
N VAL A 433 -4.79 -2.62 -11.15
CA VAL A 433 -4.63 -4.07 -11.36
C VAL A 433 -4.12 -4.73 -10.06
N ILE A 434 -4.67 -5.90 -9.72
CA ILE A 434 -4.15 -6.85 -8.73
C ILE A 434 -3.59 -8.09 -9.42
N SER A 435 -2.53 -8.67 -8.87
CA SER A 435 -1.88 -9.87 -9.42
C SER A 435 -1.77 -11.01 -8.41
N TRP A 436 -2.04 -12.23 -8.87
CA TRP A 436 -1.77 -13.47 -8.14
C TRP A 436 -0.71 -14.30 -8.89
N MET A 437 0.47 -14.58 -8.34
CA MET A 437 1.07 -14.01 -7.12
C MET A 437 2.59 -13.78 -7.31
N GLN A 438 3.20 -12.98 -6.44
CA GLN A 438 4.54 -12.41 -6.68
C GLN A 438 5.67 -13.42 -6.94
N SER A 439 5.68 -14.57 -6.25
CA SER A 439 6.73 -15.59 -6.41
C SER A 439 6.76 -16.22 -7.81
N GLN A 440 5.65 -16.13 -8.53
CA GLN A 440 5.41 -16.76 -9.83
C GLN A 440 5.84 -15.90 -11.03
N ASP A 441 6.08 -14.60 -10.81
CA ASP A 441 6.60 -13.69 -11.84
C ASP A 441 8.01 -14.10 -12.29
N LYS A 442 8.35 -13.76 -13.52
CA LYS A 442 9.60 -14.13 -14.17
C LYS A 442 10.70 -13.12 -13.87
N ALA A 443 11.91 -13.62 -13.67
CA ALA A 443 13.10 -12.80 -13.49
C ALA A 443 13.44 -12.00 -14.75
N THR A 444 13.65 -10.69 -14.62
CA THR A 444 14.23 -9.86 -15.71
C THR A 444 15.72 -9.58 -15.51
N ASP A 445 16.22 -9.70 -14.29
CA ASP A 445 17.64 -9.70 -13.93
C ASP A 445 17.94 -10.68 -12.77
N THR A 446 19.15 -10.64 -12.22
CA THR A 446 19.57 -11.53 -11.11
C THR A 446 19.02 -11.15 -9.73
N THR A 447 18.23 -10.08 -9.64
CA THR A 447 17.75 -9.47 -8.39
C THR A 447 16.24 -9.30 -8.30
N LYS A 448 15.51 -9.25 -9.42
CA LYS A 448 14.05 -9.04 -9.45
C LYS A 448 13.29 -10.07 -10.28
N ARG A 449 12.20 -10.60 -9.70
CA ARG A 449 11.10 -11.28 -10.40
C ARG A 449 10.00 -10.26 -10.69
N ASP A 450 9.99 -9.69 -11.89
CA ASP A 450 9.18 -8.50 -12.19
C ASP A 450 8.69 -8.38 -13.64
N GLU A 451 8.80 -9.38 -14.53
CA GLU A 451 8.43 -9.19 -15.95
C GLU A 451 6.97 -8.75 -16.15
N LEU A 452 6.02 -9.40 -15.47
CA LEU A 452 4.60 -9.04 -15.52
C LEU A 452 4.29 -7.85 -14.61
N THR A 453 4.90 -7.78 -13.43
CA THR A 453 4.76 -6.66 -12.48
C THR A 453 5.17 -5.33 -13.12
N LYS A 454 6.26 -5.33 -13.89
CA LYS A 454 6.80 -4.20 -14.65
C LYS A 454 5.93 -3.85 -15.84
N ALA A 455 5.34 -4.84 -16.53
CA ALA A 455 4.35 -4.59 -17.57
C ALA A 455 3.12 -3.84 -17.02
N ILE A 456 2.63 -4.21 -15.82
CA ILE A 456 1.55 -3.48 -15.12
C ILE A 456 2.02 -2.06 -14.76
N LYS A 457 3.17 -1.94 -14.08
CA LYS A 457 3.71 -0.64 -13.65
C LYS A 457 3.91 0.31 -14.82
N THR A 458 4.50 -0.15 -15.92
CA THR A 458 4.71 0.65 -17.13
C THR A 458 3.38 0.96 -17.84
N GLY A 459 2.44 0.00 -17.88
CA GLY A 459 1.13 0.22 -18.48
C GLY A 459 0.29 1.28 -17.77
N LEU A 460 0.32 1.30 -16.43
CA LEU A 460 -0.46 2.23 -15.60
C LEU A 460 0.25 3.59 -15.36
N PHE A 461 1.55 3.58 -15.04
CA PHE A 461 2.30 4.76 -14.57
C PHE A 461 3.42 5.22 -15.53
N GLY A 462 3.69 4.46 -16.59
CA GLY A 462 4.82 4.72 -17.48
C GLY A 462 6.18 4.58 -16.78
N THR A 463 7.12 5.46 -17.11
CA THR A 463 8.45 5.50 -16.52
C THR A 463 8.51 6.21 -15.17
N THR A 464 7.47 6.99 -14.81
CA THR A 464 7.39 7.80 -13.58
C THR A 464 7.63 6.96 -12.32
N ALA A 465 8.34 7.52 -11.33
CA ALA A 465 8.45 6.91 -10.01
C ALA A 465 7.08 6.94 -9.29
N LEU A 466 6.79 5.93 -8.47
CA LEU A 466 5.55 5.89 -7.70
C LEU A 466 5.64 6.87 -6.51
N SER A 467 4.56 7.61 -6.25
CA SER A 467 4.48 8.57 -5.15
C SER A 467 4.63 7.88 -3.79
N GLY A 468 5.46 8.44 -2.91
CA GLY A 468 5.64 7.93 -1.55
C GLY A 468 4.44 8.23 -0.63
N ASN A 469 4.10 7.26 0.22
CA ASN A 469 3.14 7.41 1.32
C ASN A 469 3.87 7.86 2.60
N LYS A 470 3.18 8.60 3.47
CA LYS A 470 3.66 8.85 4.83
C LYS A 470 3.40 7.61 5.69
N THR A 471 4.46 6.85 6.02
CA THR A 471 4.35 5.81 7.05
C THR A 471 4.23 6.46 8.43
N VAL A 472 3.27 5.99 9.22
CA VAL A 472 3.10 6.33 10.63
C VAL A 472 3.50 5.10 11.45
N TYR A 473 4.19 5.33 12.56
CA TYR A 473 4.56 4.30 13.54
C TYR A 473 3.92 4.69 14.88
N ALA A 474 3.47 3.71 15.64
CA ALA A 474 3.14 3.92 17.04
C ALA A 474 4.44 3.97 17.86
N ASP A 475 4.53 4.90 18.80
CA ASP A 475 5.62 4.96 19.76
C ASP A 475 5.52 3.80 20.75
N LEU A 476 6.66 3.22 21.14
CA LEU A 476 6.76 2.27 22.23
C LEU A 476 6.99 3.00 23.57
N ASN A 477 6.51 2.42 24.66
CA ASN A 477 6.70 2.86 26.06
C ASN A 477 8.15 2.64 26.55
N VAL A 478 9.11 3.23 25.86
CA VAL A 478 10.55 3.12 26.12
C VAL A 478 11.05 4.43 26.71
N LYS A 479 11.85 4.34 27.77
CA LYS A 479 12.46 5.50 28.43
C LYS A 479 13.96 5.27 28.59
N ALA A 480 14.76 6.30 28.36
CA ALA A 480 16.16 6.29 28.77
C ALA A 480 16.34 7.07 30.08
N THR A 481 17.35 6.68 30.87
CA THR A 481 17.88 7.45 32.00
C THR A 481 19.37 7.69 31.78
N ILE A 482 19.90 8.76 32.39
CA ILE A 482 21.31 9.14 32.29
C ILE A 482 21.85 9.41 33.70
N ALA A 483 23.01 8.83 34.01
CA ALA A 483 23.79 9.13 35.21
C ALA A 483 25.22 9.52 34.81
N PRO A 484 25.87 10.49 35.48
CA PRO A 484 27.29 10.76 35.28
C PRO A 484 28.15 9.69 35.97
N TYR A 485 29.29 9.35 35.38
CA TYR A 485 30.33 8.53 36.01
C TYR A 485 31.70 9.21 35.92
N SER A 486 32.65 8.79 36.77
CA SER A 486 33.99 9.40 36.84
C SER A 486 35.15 8.40 37.02
N GLU A 487 34.85 7.13 37.30
CA GLU A 487 35.84 6.06 37.36
C GLU A 487 36.48 5.80 36.00
N ASN A 488 37.81 5.89 35.93
CA ASN A 488 38.62 5.76 34.71
C ASN A 488 38.31 6.79 33.58
N GLY A 489 37.71 7.93 33.95
CA GLY A 489 37.38 9.04 33.07
C GLY A 489 35.96 9.55 33.31
N ALA A 490 35.67 10.78 32.86
CA ALA A 490 34.32 11.34 32.94
C ALA A 490 33.45 10.84 31.78
N GLY A 491 32.16 10.59 32.05
CA GLY A 491 31.23 10.12 31.03
C GLY A 491 29.80 9.98 31.53
N TYR A 492 28.94 9.45 30.66
CA TYR A 492 27.53 9.21 30.92
C TYR A 492 27.23 7.72 30.83
N GLU A 493 26.61 7.17 31.87
CA GLU A 493 25.96 5.87 31.82
C GLU A 493 24.51 6.07 31.39
N ILE A 494 24.12 5.41 30.29
CA ILE A 494 22.79 5.53 29.70
C ILE A 494 22.09 4.17 29.81
N THR A 495 20.90 4.15 30.40
CA THR A 495 20.07 2.95 30.49
C THR A 495 18.79 3.14 29.68
N VAL A 496 18.57 2.31 28.67
CA VAL A 496 17.32 2.23 27.90
C VAL A 496 16.44 1.16 28.54
N LYS A 497 15.28 1.55 29.05
CA LYS A 497 14.27 0.68 29.66
C LYS A 497 13.07 0.54 28.73
N ASN A 498 12.74 -0.68 28.35
CA ASN A 498 11.45 -1.01 27.76
C ASN A 498 10.42 -1.23 28.88
N ASN A 499 9.33 -0.47 28.87
CA ASN A 499 8.24 -0.55 29.86
C ASN A 499 6.96 -1.15 29.27
N GLU A 500 7.01 -1.67 28.03
CA GLU A 500 5.91 -2.46 27.49
C GLU A 500 5.68 -3.74 28.29
N THR A 501 4.49 -4.29 28.17
CA THR A 501 4.01 -5.47 28.89
C THR A 501 3.12 -6.26 27.95
N ALA A 502 3.47 -7.51 27.66
CA ALA A 502 2.66 -8.37 26.80
C ALA A 502 1.35 -8.77 27.51
N ASN A 503 0.21 -8.53 26.86
CA ASN A 503 -1.14 -8.75 27.39
C ASN A 503 -1.93 -9.80 26.60
N GLU A 504 -1.56 -10.05 25.34
CA GLU A 504 -2.29 -10.94 24.46
C GLU A 504 -2.00 -12.42 24.78
N THR A 505 -3.05 -13.22 24.76
CA THR A 505 -3.00 -14.66 25.12
C THR A 505 -3.26 -15.59 23.94
N ASP A 506 -3.97 -15.11 22.91
CA ASP A 506 -4.15 -15.78 21.62
C ASP A 506 -2.80 -15.93 20.89
N ASP A 507 -2.61 -17.03 20.16
CA ASP A 507 -1.30 -17.38 19.62
C ASP A 507 -0.79 -16.42 18.53
N VAL A 508 -1.70 -15.91 17.68
CA VAL A 508 -1.36 -14.91 16.65
C VAL A 508 -1.06 -13.58 17.31
N LEU A 509 -2.01 -13.06 18.11
CA LEU A 509 -1.89 -11.73 18.71
C LEU A 509 -0.69 -11.64 19.66
N LYS A 510 -0.46 -12.66 20.50
CA LYS A 510 0.72 -12.76 21.35
C LYS A 510 2.02 -12.75 20.56
N SER A 511 2.08 -13.44 19.42
CA SER A 511 3.28 -13.48 18.59
C SER A 511 3.60 -12.12 17.96
N VAL A 512 2.58 -11.39 17.47
CA VAL A 512 2.78 -10.07 16.87
C VAL A 512 2.94 -8.94 17.90
N GLU A 513 2.27 -9.00 19.06
CA GLU A 513 2.49 -8.09 20.19
C GLU A 513 3.93 -8.23 20.70
N ALA A 514 4.40 -9.48 20.93
CA ALA A 514 5.76 -9.75 21.37
C ALA A 514 6.82 -9.14 20.43
N ALA A 515 6.61 -9.29 19.12
CA ALA A 515 7.47 -8.73 18.09
C ALA A 515 7.36 -7.19 17.96
N PHE A 516 6.17 -6.61 18.16
CA PHE A 516 5.92 -5.17 18.08
C PHE A 516 6.61 -4.41 19.21
N GLU A 517 6.38 -4.84 20.45
CA GLU A 517 6.81 -4.17 21.68
C GLU A 517 8.29 -4.40 22.01
N THR A 518 8.96 -5.37 21.39
CA THR A 518 10.41 -5.55 21.55
C THR A 518 11.16 -4.46 20.79
N VAL A 519 12.07 -3.75 21.46
CA VAL A 519 12.98 -2.80 20.78
C VAL A 519 14.01 -3.59 19.97
N LYS A 520 14.01 -3.42 18.65
CA LYS A 520 14.84 -4.20 17.71
C LYS A 520 15.97 -3.38 17.09
N LEU A 521 17.19 -3.91 17.17
CA LEU A 521 18.45 -3.34 16.66
C LEU A 521 18.59 -1.82 16.92
N PRO A 522 18.44 -1.39 18.19
CA PRO A 522 18.35 0.01 18.57
C PRO A 522 19.51 0.86 18.07
N LYS A 523 19.18 2.07 17.63
CA LYS A 523 20.14 3.12 17.28
C LYS A 523 19.68 4.42 17.91
N LEU A 524 20.59 5.10 18.59
CA LEU A 524 20.28 6.28 19.40
C LEU A 524 20.93 7.52 18.80
N TYR A 525 20.18 8.63 18.77
CA TYR A 525 20.64 9.95 18.33
C TYR A 525 20.60 10.91 19.52
N ILE A 526 21.77 11.46 19.84
CA ILE A 526 21.99 12.32 20.99
C ILE A 526 22.53 13.68 20.48
N PRO A 527 21.72 14.74 20.42
CA PRO A 527 22.23 16.08 20.21
C PRO A 527 23.09 16.49 21.41
N VAL A 528 24.36 16.83 21.14
CA VAL A 528 25.35 17.23 22.15
C VAL A 528 25.72 18.70 22.00
N ASN A 529 26.13 19.32 23.10
CA ASN A 529 26.71 20.65 23.09
C ASN A 529 28.02 20.65 22.27
N ALA A 530 28.21 21.65 21.38
CA ALA A 530 29.37 21.76 20.51
C ALA A 530 30.74 21.84 21.23
N ALA A 531 30.75 22.11 22.54
CA ALA A 531 31.96 22.13 23.37
C ALA A 531 32.40 20.74 23.89
N GLU A 532 31.65 19.66 23.59
CA GLU A 532 31.90 18.32 24.13
C GLU A 532 31.80 17.24 23.05
N THR A 533 32.73 16.28 23.07
CA THR A 533 32.68 15.10 22.20
C THR A 533 32.44 13.85 23.03
N LEU A 534 31.63 12.92 22.52
CA LEU A 534 31.36 11.63 23.16
C LEU A 534 31.88 10.49 22.29
N THR A 535 32.51 9.51 22.93
CA THR A 535 32.95 8.24 22.32
C THR A 535 32.41 7.06 23.13
N ALA A 536 32.61 5.83 22.63
CA ALA A 536 32.33 4.64 23.43
C ALA A 536 33.13 4.66 24.75
N GLY A 537 32.44 4.55 25.89
CA GLY A 537 33.04 4.44 27.22
C GLY A 537 33.25 2.99 27.67
N ASP A 538 32.49 2.06 27.09
CA ASP A 538 32.66 0.61 27.20
C ASP A 538 32.33 -0.07 25.86
N TYR A 539 32.50 -1.40 25.79
CA TYR A 539 32.14 -2.17 24.59
C TYR A 539 30.61 -2.28 24.38
N LYS A 540 29.80 -1.98 25.41
CA LYS A 540 28.34 -2.07 25.36
C LYS A 540 27.72 -0.95 24.54
N ALA A 541 28.41 0.17 24.40
CA ALA A 541 28.01 1.27 23.52
C ALA A 541 28.09 0.92 22.01
N GLY A 542 28.65 -0.23 21.64
CA GLY A 542 28.75 -0.65 20.25
C GLY A 542 29.52 0.36 19.39
N THR A 543 28.93 0.76 18.27
CA THR A 543 29.55 1.70 17.34
C THR A 543 29.08 3.13 17.62
N VAL A 544 29.96 3.99 18.14
CA VAL A 544 29.68 5.41 18.40
C VAL A 544 30.30 6.29 17.31
N THR A 545 29.48 7.11 16.66
CA THR A 545 29.90 8.05 15.58
C THR A 545 29.24 9.42 15.76
N VAL A 546 29.60 10.40 14.92
CA VAL A 546 28.92 11.71 14.87
C VAL A 546 28.32 11.90 13.48
N GLN A 547 27.02 12.19 13.40
CA GLN A 547 26.27 12.35 12.14
C GLN A 547 25.23 13.46 12.30
N ASN A 548 25.17 14.41 11.36
CA ASN A 548 24.17 15.48 11.32
C ASN A 548 23.97 16.21 12.67
N GLY A 549 25.06 16.57 13.35
CA GLY A 549 25.04 17.26 14.64
C GLY A 549 24.65 16.40 15.86
N ASN A 550 24.49 15.08 15.69
CA ASN A 550 24.19 14.14 16.76
C ASN A 550 25.35 13.18 16.98
N VAL A 551 25.61 12.82 18.24
CA VAL A 551 26.30 11.56 18.56
C VAL A 551 25.32 10.41 18.28
N VAL A 552 25.77 9.43 17.51
CA VAL A 552 24.99 8.27 17.08
C VAL A 552 25.58 7.03 17.70
N VAL A 553 24.77 6.33 18.51
CA VAL A 553 25.13 5.05 19.15
C VAL A 553 24.39 3.94 18.42
N ASP A 554 25.11 3.11 17.67
CA ASP A 554 24.55 1.97 16.95
C ASP A 554 24.89 0.67 17.69
N LEU A 555 23.87 0.04 18.27
CA LEU A 555 24.01 -1.15 19.13
C LEU A 555 23.96 -2.48 18.34
N SER A 556 23.85 -2.44 17.01
CA SER A 556 23.74 -3.63 16.14
C SER A 556 24.95 -4.58 16.23
N SER A 557 26.12 -4.08 16.64
CA SER A 557 27.34 -4.86 16.85
C SER A 557 27.40 -5.61 18.19
N VAL A 558 26.50 -5.31 19.15
CA VAL A 558 26.53 -5.88 20.50
C VAL A 558 25.36 -6.83 20.70
N TYR A 559 25.64 -8.14 20.77
CA TYR A 559 24.62 -9.19 20.77
C TYR A 559 23.49 -8.97 21.80
N ASP A 560 23.84 -8.76 23.07
CA ASP A 560 22.90 -8.53 24.18
C ASP A 560 22.07 -7.23 24.04
N ALA A 561 22.43 -6.35 23.11
CA ALA A 561 21.75 -5.08 22.84
C ALA A 561 20.82 -5.14 21.62
N GLN A 562 20.87 -6.20 20.82
CA GLN A 562 20.14 -6.31 19.55
C GLN A 562 18.62 -6.40 19.76
N GLN A 563 18.17 -6.84 20.93
CA GLN A 563 16.77 -6.87 21.33
C GLN A 563 16.65 -6.42 22.79
N ILE A 564 15.71 -5.51 23.09
CA ILE A 564 15.31 -5.18 24.47
C ILE A 564 13.83 -5.56 24.63
N PRO A 565 13.53 -6.77 25.11
CA PRO A 565 12.15 -7.25 25.31
C PRO A 565 11.37 -6.41 26.32
N GLN A 566 10.07 -6.66 26.41
CA GLN A 566 9.16 -6.13 27.42
C GLN A 566 9.77 -6.21 28.82
N GLY A 567 9.60 -5.14 29.60
CA GLY A 567 10.14 -5.04 30.95
C GLY A 567 11.68 -5.11 31.08
N SER A 568 12.45 -5.21 29.99
CA SER A 568 13.92 -5.33 30.05
C SER A 568 14.62 -3.97 29.98
N SER A 569 15.88 -3.93 30.42
CA SER A 569 16.76 -2.75 30.35
C SER A 569 18.07 -3.10 29.67
N TYR A 570 18.65 -2.15 28.93
CA TYR A 570 20.02 -2.22 28.44
C TYR A 570 20.82 -0.99 28.88
N THR A 571 22.02 -1.19 29.43
CA THR A 571 22.88 -0.12 29.97
C THR A 571 24.25 -0.14 29.30
N PHE A 572 24.70 1.03 28.84
CA PHE A 572 26.00 1.25 28.22
C PHE A 572 26.60 2.59 28.64
N ARG A 573 27.89 2.81 28.35
CA ARG A 573 28.61 4.03 28.75
C ARG A 573 29.15 4.81 27.55
N LEU A 574 29.01 6.13 27.60
CA LEU A 574 29.68 7.06 26.70
C LEU A 574 30.74 7.84 27.47
N LYS A 575 31.97 7.88 26.95
CA LYS A 575 33.06 8.68 27.52
C LYS A 575 33.02 10.09 26.96
N SER A 576 33.21 11.08 27.84
CA SER A 576 33.29 12.49 27.49
C SER A 576 34.74 12.95 27.29
N SER A 577 34.94 13.93 26.42
CA SER A 577 36.18 14.72 26.35
C SER A 577 36.27 15.82 27.40
N ALA A 578 35.18 16.15 28.10
CA ALA A 578 35.17 17.17 29.14
C ALA A 578 35.74 16.63 30.46
N ALA A 579 36.45 17.48 31.21
CA ALA A 579 37.00 17.13 32.52
C ALA A 579 35.91 16.88 33.59
N ALA A 580 34.72 17.44 33.39
CA ALA A 580 33.53 17.19 34.20
C ALA A 580 32.28 17.16 33.29
N VAL A 581 31.46 16.14 33.49
CA VAL A 581 30.19 15.92 32.79
C VAL A 581 29.02 16.57 33.52
N ASP A 582 28.00 16.96 32.76
CA ASP A 582 26.74 17.49 33.28
C ASP A 582 25.60 16.93 32.41
N VAL A 583 24.67 16.20 33.03
CA VAL A 583 23.55 15.54 32.32
C VAL A 583 22.69 16.54 31.54
N ASN A 584 22.64 17.81 31.95
CA ASN A 584 21.90 18.86 31.24
C ASN A 584 22.48 19.20 29.86
N ARG A 585 23.70 18.72 29.54
CA ARG A 585 24.30 18.87 28.18
C ARG A 585 23.74 17.86 27.17
N ILE A 586 23.07 16.80 27.62
CA ILE A 586 22.33 15.88 26.76
C ILE A 586 20.88 16.38 26.69
N ALA A 587 20.57 17.15 25.65
CA ALA A 587 19.26 17.79 25.52
C ALA A 587 18.13 16.77 25.28
N SER A 588 18.42 15.68 24.55
CA SER A 588 17.50 14.56 24.34
C SER A 588 18.24 13.28 23.93
N ILE A 589 17.53 12.16 23.94
CA ILE A 589 17.92 10.93 23.23
C ILE A 589 16.72 10.50 22.40
N ALA A 590 16.90 10.43 21.07
CA ALA A 590 15.94 9.81 20.17
C ALA A 590 16.38 8.38 19.83
N LEU A 591 15.42 7.46 19.81
CA LEU A 591 15.58 6.04 19.44
C LEU A 591 15.00 5.80 18.05
N THR A 592 15.74 5.09 17.21
CA THR A 592 15.24 4.38 16.02
C THR A 592 15.50 2.88 16.15
N GLN A 593 14.77 2.09 15.36
CA GLN A 593 14.86 0.63 15.35
C GLN A 593 15.12 0.11 13.94
N ARG A 594 15.56 -1.15 13.80
CA ARG A 594 15.66 -1.85 12.52
C ARG A 594 15.23 -3.30 12.67
N ILE A 595 14.74 -3.91 11.59
CA ILE A 595 14.45 -5.35 11.54
C ILE A 595 15.72 -6.16 11.35
N ALA A 596 16.56 -5.76 10.39
CA ALA A 596 17.84 -6.38 10.06
C ALA A 596 19.00 -5.41 10.29
N LYS A 597 20.24 -5.91 10.43
CA LYS A 597 21.42 -5.05 10.72
C LYS A 597 21.62 -3.96 9.67
N ASN A 598 21.43 -4.34 8.41
CA ASN A 598 21.45 -3.48 7.23
C ASN A 598 20.04 -3.07 6.76
N GLY A 599 19.06 -3.09 7.67
CA GLY A 599 17.69 -2.64 7.44
C GLY A 599 17.54 -1.12 7.47
N ALA A 600 16.42 -0.62 6.94
CA ALA A 600 16.03 0.78 7.06
C ALA A 600 15.57 1.10 8.49
N GLU A 601 15.85 2.33 8.93
CA GLU A 601 15.45 2.80 10.26
C GLU A 601 13.93 3.04 10.33
N LEU A 602 13.30 2.38 11.30
CA LEU A 602 11.89 2.47 11.65
C LEU A 602 11.71 3.32 12.92
N SER A 603 10.54 3.95 13.05
CA SER A 603 10.05 4.71 14.22
C SER A 603 11.09 5.56 14.98
N LYS A 604 11.14 6.87 14.71
CA LYS A 604 12.01 7.81 15.43
C LYS A 604 11.27 8.51 16.56
N GLN A 605 11.38 7.97 17.78
CA GLN A 605 10.74 8.48 18.99
C GLN A 605 11.76 9.10 19.97
N THR A 606 11.35 10.03 20.84
CA THR A 606 12.23 10.61 21.88
C THR A 606 12.02 9.88 23.21
N ILE A 607 13.08 9.30 23.78
CA ILE A 607 13.02 8.43 24.97
C ILE A 607 13.67 9.03 26.22
N TYR A 608 14.49 10.08 26.09
CA TYR A 608 14.98 10.90 27.21
C TYR A 608 15.07 12.36 26.78
N GLY A 609 14.97 13.27 27.76
CA GLY A 609 15.06 14.70 27.52
C GLY A 609 14.01 15.14 26.50
N GLY A 610 14.34 16.16 25.71
CA GLY A 610 13.45 16.77 24.71
C GLY A 610 12.14 17.33 25.30
N GLY A 611 12.03 17.30 26.63
CA GLY A 611 10.79 17.38 27.39
C GLY A 611 9.69 16.53 26.77
N ALA A 612 9.52 15.28 27.20
CA ALA A 612 8.35 14.47 26.85
C ALA A 612 7.07 15.32 26.86
N VAL A 613 6.43 15.43 25.70
CA VAL A 613 5.09 16.00 25.58
C VAL A 613 4.13 14.89 25.99
N ASN A 614 4.06 14.68 27.31
CA ASN A 614 2.92 13.99 27.89
C ASN A 614 1.82 15.06 27.94
N PRO A 615 0.71 14.94 27.19
CA PRO A 615 -0.36 15.91 27.27
C PRO A 615 -0.88 15.92 28.71
N ASP A 616 -0.93 17.10 29.33
CA ASP A 616 -1.76 17.28 30.51
C ASP A 616 -3.20 17.44 29.99
N PRO A 617 -4.11 16.45 30.21
CA PRO A 617 -5.46 16.51 29.68
C PRO A 617 -6.32 17.58 30.36
N THR A 618 -5.78 18.31 31.35
CA THR A 618 -6.44 19.44 32.00
C THR A 618 -6.05 20.80 31.40
N ASP A 619 -4.98 20.87 30.59
CA ASP A 619 -4.57 22.12 29.96
C ASP A 619 -5.39 22.40 28.70
N THR A 620 -6.17 23.48 28.76
CA THR A 620 -7.15 23.90 27.75
C THR A 620 -6.88 25.32 27.25
N THR A 621 -5.77 25.93 27.68
CA THR A 621 -5.42 27.30 27.33
C THR A 621 -4.42 27.27 26.19
N ALA A 622 -4.71 27.97 25.09
CA ALA A 622 -3.81 28.02 23.95
C ALA A 622 -2.62 28.97 24.18
N PRO A 623 -1.45 28.69 23.57
CA PRO A 623 -0.31 29.60 23.60
C PRO A 623 -0.64 31.00 23.09
N THR A 624 0.16 31.97 23.54
CA THR A 624 0.16 33.32 22.96
C THR A 624 0.47 33.28 21.46
N VAL A 625 -0.12 34.20 20.70
CA VAL A 625 -0.01 34.27 19.23
C VAL A 625 1.43 34.65 18.80
N PRO A 626 2.04 33.96 17.82
CA PRO A 626 3.33 34.37 17.26
C PRO A 626 3.26 35.77 16.64
N GLN A 627 4.18 36.64 17.06
CA GLN A 627 4.25 38.03 16.60
C GLN A 627 5.48 38.26 15.73
N ASN A 628 5.46 39.35 14.96
CA ASN A 628 6.54 39.78 14.08
C ASN A 628 7.00 38.68 13.10
N LEU A 629 6.07 37.94 12.49
CA LEU A 629 6.40 37.08 11.35
C LEU A 629 6.95 37.98 10.24
N VAL A 630 8.15 37.65 9.75
CA VAL A 630 8.86 38.37 8.68
C VAL A 630 9.61 37.38 7.78
N ALA A 631 9.81 37.75 6.51
CA ALA A 631 10.67 37.01 5.60
C ALA A 631 12.15 37.44 5.76
N GLY A 632 13.05 36.46 5.70
CA GLY A 632 14.50 36.62 5.67
C GLY A 632 15.06 36.39 4.26
N THR A 633 15.95 35.41 4.12
CA THR A 633 16.54 35.05 2.83
C THR A 633 15.50 34.47 1.88
N ILE A 634 15.44 35.02 0.66
CA ILE A 634 14.58 34.54 -0.43
C ILE A 634 15.45 34.19 -1.65
N THR A 635 15.24 33.02 -2.22
CA THR A 635 15.84 32.58 -3.50
C THR A 635 14.74 32.43 -4.57
N ASP A 636 15.05 31.79 -5.70
CA ASP A 636 14.05 31.38 -6.69
C ASP A 636 13.27 30.12 -6.27
N SER A 637 13.78 29.37 -5.30
CA SER A 637 13.26 28.05 -4.88
C SER A 637 13.05 27.89 -3.36
N ALA A 638 13.35 28.91 -2.55
CA ALA A 638 13.24 28.86 -1.10
C ALA A 638 12.94 30.22 -0.45
N ALA A 639 12.34 30.19 0.74
CA ALA A 639 12.07 31.35 1.58
C ALA A 639 12.27 31.01 3.06
N THR A 640 13.16 31.74 3.73
CA THR A 640 13.29 31.70 5.20
C THR A 640 12.31 32.66 5.85
N LEU A 641 11.64 32.22 6.90
CA LEU A 641 10.70 32.96 7.73
C LEU A 641 11.22 33.00 9.16
N ASN A 642 11.03 34.12 9.85
CA ASN A 642 11.40 34.30 11.25
C ASN A 642 10.25 34.98 12.01
N TRP A 643 10.08 34.68 13.30
CA TRP A 643 9.09 35.32 14.17
C TRP A 643 9.62 35.50 15.60
N THR A 644 8.85 36.18 16.45
CA THR A 644 9.14 36.32 17.89
C THR A 644 8.64 35.10 18.64
N ALA A 645 9.41 34.65 19.65
CA ALA A 645 9.02 33.53 20.51
C ALA A 645 7.73 33.84 21.28
N THR A 646 6.90 32.82 21.44
CA THR A 646 5.67 32.87 22.24
C THR A 646 5.88 32.23 23.61
N THR A 647 4.96 32.53 24.53
CA THR A 647 4.83 31.87 25.83
C THR A 647 3.50 31.14 25.94
N ASP A 648 3.45 30.23 26.89
CA ASP A 648 2.32 29.37 27.23
C ASP A 648 2.21 29.24 28.76
N ASN A 649 1.04 28.89 29.29
CA ASN A 649 0.80 28.74 30.74
C ASN A 649 1.38 27.45 31.34
N VAL A 650 1.50 26.37 30.56
CA VAL A 650 2.14 25.12 31.01
C VAL A 650 3.43 24.89 30.23
N LYS A 651 3.33 24.70 28.90
CA LYS A 651 4.47 24.38 28.04
C LYS A 651 4.15 24.52 26.56
N LEU A 652 4.77 25.50 25.91
CA LEU A 652 4.86 25.59 24.46
C LEU A 652 5.59 24.35 23.88
N ALA A 653 4.99 23.68 22.90
CA ALA A 653 5.59 22.53 22.21
C ALA A 653 6.20 22.90 20.85
N GLY A 654 5.70 23.95 20.18
CA GLY A 654 6.33 24.48 18.97
C GLY A 654 5.42 25.38 18.13
N TYR A 655 5.72 25.44 16.84
CA TYR A 655 5.04 26.26 15.85
C TYR A 655 4.64 25.45 14.62
N LYS A 656 3.48 25.77 14.05
CA LYS A 656 2.96 25.27 12.77
C LYS A 656 2.97 26.41 11.75
N VAL A 657 3.67 26.21 10.64
CA VAL A 657 3.86 27.20 9.57
C VAL A 657 2.96 26.85 8.39
N TYR A 658 2.11 27.80 7.98
CA TYR A 658 1.15 27.63 6.90
C TYR A 658 1.55 28.48 5.69
N ARG A 659 1.42 27.92 4.49
CA ARG A 659 1.59 28.59 3.18
C ARG A 659 0.27 28.51 2.43
N ASP A 660 -0.30 29.66 2.09
CA ASP A 660 -1.61 29.81 1.43
C ASP A 660 -2.72 28.97 2.11
N GLY A 661 -2.67 28.91 3.44
CA GLY A 661 -3.60 28.14 4.29
C GLY A 661 -3.21 26.67 4.52
N VAL A 662 -2.21 26.12 3.81
CA VAL A 662 -1.77 24.72 3.92
C VAL A 662 -0.57 24.60 4.86
N LEU A 663 -0.60 23.65 5.79
CA LEU A 663 0.54 23.38 6.70
C LEU A 663 1.77 22.89 5.90
N VAL A 664 2.87 23.64 5.94
CA VAL A 664 4.14 23.31 5.25
C VAL A 664 5.27 22.92 6.19
N GLY A 665 5.16 23.20 7.49
CA GLY A 665 6.19 22.82 8.46
C GLY A 665 5.72 22.87 9.91
N THR A 666 6.36 22.06 10.74
CA THR A 666 6.25 22.11 12.20
C THR A 666 7.66 22.22 12.78
N VAL A 667 7.93 23.24 13.59
CA VAL A 667 9.27 23.55 14.12
C VAL A 667 9.22 23.95 15.59
N ALA A 668 10.30 23.70 16.34
CA ALA A 668 10.44 24.18 17.72
C ALA A 668 11.12 25.56 17.79
N GLN A 669 11.92 25.91 16.77
CA GLN A 669 12.61 27.18 16.64
C GLN A 669 11.68 28.26 16.09
N THR A 670 12.03 29.53 16.30
CA THR A 670 11.28 30.69 15.76
C THR A 670 11.70 31.05 14.32
N THR A 671 12.10 30.05 13.55
CA THR A 671 12.55 30.17 12.16
C THR A 671 12.20 28.91 11.38
N PHE A 672 11.88 29.06 10.09
CA PHE A 672 11.61 27.97 9.16
C PHE A 672 12.06 28.35 7.75
N THR A 673 12.68 27.43 7.02
CA THR A 673 13.00 27.64 5.60
C THR A 673 12.16 26.71 4.75
N ASP A 674 11.22 27.30 4.01
CA ASP A 674 10.44 26.62 3.01
C ASP A 674 11.28 26.44 1.74
N THR A 675 11.17 25.29 1.07
CA THR A 675 12.02 24.91 -0.07
C THR A 675 11.18 24.24 -1.17
N ASN A 676 11.76 24.11 -2.37
CA ASN A 676 11.07 23.63 -3.58
C ASN A 676 9.89 24.55 -4.01
N LEU A 677 10.01 25.85 -3.71
CA LEU A 677 9.12 26.87 -4.23
C LEU A 677 9.31 27.05 -5.75
N LYS A 678 8.29 27.55 -6.43
CA LYS A 678 8.40 27.97 -7.83
C LYS A 678 9.00 29.38 -7.89
N ALA A 679 9.84 29.63 -8.89
CA ALA A 679 10.38 30.96 -9.18
C ALA A 679 9.27 31.98 -9.51
N SER A 680 9.57 33.27 -9.31
CA SER A 680 8.69 34.41 -9.63
C SER A 680 7.28 34.37 -9.01
N THR A 681 7.05 33.52 -8.01
CA THR A 681 5.73 33.18 -7.46
C THR A 681 5.54 33.79 -6.08
N THR A 682 4.35 34.35 -5.81
CA THR A 682 3.99 34.90 -4.49
C THR A 682 3.26 33.86 -3.65
N TYR A 683 3.69 33.71 -2.40
CA TYR A 683 3.13 32.81 -1.39
C TYR A 683 2.81 33.60 -0.13
N ASN A 684 1.70 33.30 0.55
CA ASN A 684 1.32 33.96 1.81
C ASN A 684 1.56 33.03 2.99
N TYR A 685 2.24 33.51 4.02
CA TYR A 685 2.57 32.72 5.20
C TYR A 685 1.86 33.21 6.47
N THR A 686 1.46 32.28 7.33
CA THR A 686 1.10 32.53 8.74
C THR A 686 1.74 31.46 9.64
N VAL A 687 1.83 31.73 10.94
CA VAL A 687 2.35 30.79 11.95
C VAL A 687 1.40 30.72 13.13
N LYS A 688 1.17 29.51 13.65
CA LYS A 688 0.49 29.25 14.93
C LYS A 688 1.45 28.62 15.92
N ALA A 689 1.37 29.02 17.17
CA ALA A 689 1.98 28.28 18.27
C ALA A 689 1.07 27.11 18.70
N TYR A 690 1.65 26.03 19.21
CA TYR A 690 0.91 24.93 19.85
C TYR A 690 1.61 24.47 21.13
N ASP A 691 0.84 24.07 22.13
CA ASP A 691 1.29 23.59 23.43
C ASP A 691 1.44 22.06 23.48
N ALA A 692 1.73 21.55 24.68
CA ALA A 692 1.84 20.14 24.99
C ALA A 692 0.49 19.37 24.99
N ALA A 693 -0.65 20.04 25.17
CA ALA A 693 -1.99 19.43 25.16
C ALA A 693 -2.63 19.41 23.75
N GLY A 694 -2.07 20.15 22.80
CA GLY A 694 -2.52 20.27 21.43
C GLY A 694 -3.37 21.51 21.14
N ASN A 695 -3.53 22.44 22.09
CA ASN A 695 -4.25 23.69 21.81
C ASN A 695 -3.41 24.56 20.84
N LEU A 696 -4.10 25.34 20.02
CA LEU A 696 -3.51 26.16 18.96
C LEU A 696 -3.79 27.64 19.21
N SER A 697 -2.76 28.47 19.08
CA SER A 697 -2.95 29.92 19.03
C SER A 697 -3.78 30.33 17.80
N ALA A 698 -4.27 31.56 17.80
CA ALA A 698 -4.69 32.21 16.55
C ALA A 698 -3.48 32.36 15.58
N ASP A 699 -3.77 32.64 14.31
CA ASP A 699 -2.75 32.97 13.30
C ASP A 699 -1.95 34.22 13.68
N SER A 700 -0.66 34.21 13.38
CA SER A 700 0.20 35.40 13.36
C SER A 700 -0.28 36.46 12.36
N ASN A 701 0.42 37.60 12.33
CA ASN A 701 0.37 38.45 11.13
C ASN A 701 0.76 37.64 9.88
N SER A 702 0.13 37.93 8.74
CA SER A 702 0.47 37.28 7.47
C SER A 702 1.62 38.00 6.76
N VAL A 703 2.45 37.26 6.03
CA VAL A 703 3.54 37.77 5.20
C VAL A 703 3.45 37.21 3.79
N ALA A 704 3.32 38.10 2.80
CA ALA A 704 3.45 37.75 1.40
C ALA A 704 4.94 37.72 0.99
N VAL A 705 5.40 36.61 0.42
CA VAL A 705 6.77 36.40 -0.05
C VAL A 705 6.74 36.07 -1.53
N LYS A 706 7.43 36.88 -2.34
CA LYS A 706 7.63 36.58 -3.76
C LYS A 706 9.04 36.01 -3.97
N THR A 707 9.13 34.79 -4.50
CA THR A 707 10.42 34.19 -4.90
C THR A 707 11.06 34.98 -6.04
N LYS A 708 12.39 34.89 -6.13
CA LYS A 708 13.15 35.51 -7.22
C LYS A 708 12.87 34.82 -8.55
N ASP A 709 13.18 35.50 -9.64
CA ASP A 709 13.23 34.88 -10.95
C ASP A 709 14.36 33.84 -10.99
N SER A 710 14.18 32.73 -11.71
CA SER A 710 15.20 31.67 -11.69
C SER A 710 16.48 32.13 -12.38
N THR A 711 17.60 31.91 -11.70
CA THR A 711 18.94 32.21 -12.23
C THR A 711 19.48 31.08 -13.13
N THR A 712 18.69 30.05 -13.39
CA THR A 712 19.06 28.94 -14.27
C THR A 712 18.64 29.28 -15.71
N PRO A 713 19.56 29.35 -16.69
CA PRO A 713 19.19 29.51 -18.09
C PRO A 713 18.28 28.36 -18.53
N PRO A 714 17.25 28.61 -19.37
CA PRO A 714 16.38 27.56 -19.85
C PRO A 714 17.19 26.51 -20.61
N VAL A 715 16.93 25.23 -20.30
CA VAL A 715 17.56 24.10 -20.97
C VAL A 715 17.24 24.18 -22.46
N THR A 716 18.25 24.45 -23.28
CA THR A 716 18.11 24.40 -24.74
C THR A 716 17.87 22.95 -25.14
N ASN A 717 16.68 22.64 -25.69
CA ASN A 717 16.35 21.34 -26.25
C ASN A 717 17.13 21.04 -27.56
N ALA A 718 18.44 21.29 -27.61
CA ALA A 718 19.24 21.04 -28.80
C ALA A 718 19.12 19.57 -29.23
N TRP A 719 18.99 19.34 -30.54
CA TRP A 719 19.02 17.99 -31.10
C TRP A 719 20.41 17.36 -30.94
N ASP A 720 20.45 16.12 -30.49
CA ASP A 720 21.64 15.31 -30.26
C ASP A 720 21.48 13.96 -30.97
N ALA A 721 22.41 13.63 -31.86
CA ALA A 721 22.40 12.40 -32.63
C ALA A 721 22.44 11.12 -31.77
N ALA A 722 23.06 11.18 -30.59
CA ALA A 722 23.18 10.05 -29.68
C ALA A 722 21.91 9.83 -28.84
N LYS A 723 21.01 10.82 -28.75
CA LYS A 723 19.80 10.77 -27.94
C LYS A 723 18.63 10.15 -28.72
N ALA A 724 17.90 9.25 -28.07
CA ALA A 724 16.62 8.76 -28.57
C ALA A 724 15.48 9.71 -28.14
N TYR A 725 14.55 9.93 -29.06
CA TYR A 725 13.38 10.81 -28.92
C TYR A 725 12.11 10.02 -29.21
N ASN A 726 11.04 10.27 -28.47
CA ASN A 726 9.73 9.67 -28.65
C ASN A 726 8.79 10.59 -29.44
N GLY A 727 7.71 10.02 -29.99
CA GLY A 727 6.66 10.81 -30.64
C GLY A 727 6.08 11.86 -29.69
N GLY A 728 6.23 13.14 -30.04
CA GLY A 728 5.89 14.28 -29.20
C GLY A 728 7.08 15.15 -28.76
N ASP A 729 8.29 14.59 -28.70
CA ASP A 729 9.48 15.31 -28.22
C ASP A 729 9.86 16.47 -29.14
N VAL A 730 10.21 17.62 -28.56
CA VAL A 730 10.53 18.86 -29.28
C VAL A 730 12.00 19.23 -29.10
N VAL A 731 12.70 19.47 -30.21
CA VAL A 731 14.12 19.83 -30.27
C VAL A 731 14.37 21.09 -31.09
N THR A 732 15.48 21.78 -30.83
CA THR A 732 16.02 22.83 -31.70
C THR A 732 17.24 22.34 -32.49
N TYR A 733 17.24 22.57 -33.80
CA TYR A 733 18.36 22.26 -34.69
C TYR A 733 18.49 23.37 -35.74
N GLN A 734 19.71 23.90 -35.91
CA GLN A 734 20.01 25.02 -36.82
C GLN A 734 19.06 26.24 -36.68
N GLY A 735 18.67 26.57 -35.44
CA GLY A 735 17.78 27.70 -35.15
C GLY A 735 16.30 27.47 -35.46
N LYS A 736 15.91 26.24 -35.82
CA LYS A 736 14.52 25.81 -36.06
C LYS A 736 14.08 24.76 -35.05
N THR A 737 12.79 24.69 -34.80
CA THR A 737 12.14 23.83 -33.81
C THR A 737 11.44 22.67 -34.51
N TYR A 738 11.77 21.45 -34.12
CA TYR A 738 11.23 20.23 -34.70
C TYR A 738 10.58 19.36 -33.63
N LYS A 739 9.50 18.68 -34.00
CA LYS A 739 8.78 17.71 -33.18
C LYS A 739 8.95 16.31 -33.77
N ALA A 740 9.29 15.33 -32.95
CA ALA A 740 9.31 13.93 -33.37
C ALA A 740 7.87 13.42 -33.56
N LYS A 741 7.59 12.79 -34.70
CA LYS A 741 6.27 12.19 -35.02
C LYS A 741 6.11 10.78 -34.43
N TRP A 742 7.24 10.08 -34.25
CA TRP A 742 7.36 8.75 -33.66
C TRP A 742 8.80 8.59 -33.12
N TRP A 743 9.14 7.41 -32.61
CA TRP A 743 10.48 7.16 -32.04
C TRP A 743 11.60 7.36 -33.08
N THR A 744 12.68 8.06 -32.70
CA THR A 744 13.87 8.26 -33.55
C THR A 744 15.14 8.46 -32.73
N GLN A 745 16.27 8.01 -33.28
CA GLN A 745 17.62 8.28 -32.78
C GLN A 745 18.53 8.45 -34.00
N GLY A 746 19.43 9.44 -33.99
CA GLY A 746 20.38 9.70 -35.08
C GLY A 746 19.83 10.35 -36.36
N ASN A 747 18.53 10.29 -36.66
CA ASN A 747 17.96 11.03 -37.82
C ASN A 747 18.05 12.54 -37.58
N VAL A 748 18.60 13.28 -38.55
CA VAL A 748 18.81 14.74 -38.45
C VAL A 748 17.50 15.48 -38.77
N PRO A 749 17.06 16.47 -37.95
CA PRO A 749 15.85 17.22 -38.23
C PRO A 749 15.93 18.02 -39.53
N GLY A 750 14.90 17.89 -40.38
CA GLY A 750 14.76 18.63 -41.63
C GLY A 750 15.52 18.08 -42.85
N THR A 751 16.23 16.95 -42.75
CA THR A 751 16.96 16.37 -43.89
C THR A 751 16.13 15.41 -44.76
N GLU A 752 15.06 14.85 -44.21
CA GLU A 752 14.22 13.83 -44.86
C GLU A 752 12.78 14.36 -45.04
N GLN A 753 12.29 14.45 -46.30
CA GLN A 753 10.93 14.97 -46.59
C GLN A 753 9.81 14.24 -45.84
N TRP A 754 10.00 12.94 -45.60
CA TRP A 754 9.03 12.06 -44.91
C TRP A 754 9.57 11.47 -43.60
N GLY A 755 10.74 11.92 -43.15
CA GLY A 755 11.44 11.38 -41.98
C GLY A 755 10.75 11.66 -40.65
N PRO A 756 11.34 11.26 -39.51
CA PRO A 756 10.67 11.27 -38.20
C PRO A 756 10.37 12.67 -37.64
N TRP A 757 10.97 13.73 -38.18
CA TRP A 757 10.85 15.09 -37.68
C TRP A 757 9.82 15.93 -38.47
N GLU A 758 9.00 16.68 -37.75
CA GLU A 758 8.08 17.70 -38.25
C GLU A 758 8.60 19.09 -37.85
N LEU A 759 8.63 20.05 -38.77
CA LEU A 759 8.99 21.44 -38.44
C LEU A 759 7.80 22.13 -37.77
N VAL A 760 7.98 22.67 -36.56
CA VAL A 760 6.90 23.25 -35.74
C VAL A 760 7.14 24.71 -35.30
N GLY A 761 8.32 25.29 -35.60
CA GLY A 761 8.64 26.70 -35.31
C GLY A 761 9.98 27.14 -35.89
#